data_AF-A0A410VCS4-F1
#
_entry.id   AF-A0A410VCS4-F1
#
_cell.length_a   1.000
_cell.length_b   1.000
_cell.length_c   1.000
_cell.angle_alpha   90.00
_cell.angle_beta   90.00
_cell.angle_gamma   90.00
#
_symmetry.space_group_name_H-M   'P 1'
#
loop_
_entity.id
_entity.type
_entity.pdbx_description
1 polymer ?
#
loop_
_entity_poly.entity_id
_entity_poly.type
_entity_poly.pdbx_seq_one_letter_code
_entity_poly.pdbx_strand_id
1 'polypeptide(L)'
;MTMIPKPPDRRALEQEQFLRILSREEALARFEAALFPRAIPSERRRLADALGAALVEDITAPIDVPPFDRSNVDGFAVRSGDLSAAGEGAPVRLVLNGETIHCGTAPALQVAAGTITPIATGGPLPRGADAVVMVEHTQPAGSQAIDVRRAVSPGQFVSYAGSDIARGEALLRAGTIIGSREIGMLAACGIAEVNVARKPRVAVISTGDELAQPGEALAPAAIYDTNGAIVAAAIDENGGEAIFLGAIPDDEAKLEAAMRDALAEADMLVLSGGTSKGAGDLSHRIIGRLGQPGVIAHGVALKPGKPLCLAVCDGKPVVILPGFPTSAMFTFHDMIVPVLRRLAGLPPRSDAKVSATVPVRIASELGRTEFVMVSLVEGREGLIAYPSGKGSGAITSFAQADGFLRIEALADQMPAGTEAEVTLFTPHVRVPDLVIVGSHCTGLDLVTAQLSHGGLIVRSIAVGSLGGLAAAKRGECDLAPIHLLDDKTETYNTPYLVEGLELVPGWRRMQGIVFRMGDQRFEGLGAKEAVAAALADPACIMVNRNQGAGTRILIDRLLGGTRPEGYWNQPRSHNAVAAAVAQHRADWGMTIAPVADAAGLGFIPFAEEHYDFALVTARKQRPAVQAFLDALGSNEARAALKRAGFRPA
;
A
#
# COMPACT_ATOMS: atom_id res chain seq x y z
N MET A 1 -5.05 -6.42 59.51
CA MET A 1 -6.02 -5.49 58.90
C MET A 1 -5.40 -4.93 57.64
N THR A 2 -5.59 -5.63 56.53
CA THR A 2 -5.12 -5.25 55.19
C THR A 2 -6.05 -4.18 54.64
N MET A 3 -5.48 -3.00 54.34
CA MET A 3 -6.23 -1.90 53.72
C MET A 3 -6.64 -2.30 52.31
N ILE A 4 -7.94 -2.53 52.12
CA ILE A 4 -8.56 -2.64 50.80
C ILE A 4 -8.45 -1.25 50.15
N PRO A 5 -7.85 -1.11 48.95
CA PRO A 5 -7.80 0.15 48.24
C PRO A 5 -9.22 0.66 48.01
N LYS A 6 -9.45 1.95 48.29
CA LYS A 6 -10.73 2.61 48.02
C LYS A 6 -11.04 2.46 46.52
N PRO A 7 -12.26 2.04 46.12
CA PRO A 7 -12.61 1.91 44.71
C PRO A 7 -12.45 3.27 44.00
N PRO A 8 -11.99 3.29 42.74
CA PRO A 8 -11.82 4.53 41.99
C PRO A 8 -13.16 5.28 41.86
N ASP A 9 -13.07 6.60 41.77
CA ASP A 9 -14.21 7.51 41.63
C ASP A 9 -15.11 7.06 40.47
N ARG A 10 -16.40 6.86 40.74
CA ARG A 10 -17.38 6.34 39.75
C ARG A 10 -17.50 7.24 38.51
N ARG A 11 -17.11 8.51 38.60
CA ARG A 11 -17.05 9.44 37.46
C ARG A 11 -16.07 9.01 36.35
N ALA A 12 -15.03 8.24 36.68
CA ALA A 12 -14.09 7.72 35.67
C ALA A 12 -14.70 6.63 34.76
N LEU A 13 -15.89 6.12 35.10
CA LEU A 13 -16.58 5.06 34.36
C LEU A 13 -17.72 5.59 33.45
N GLU A 14 -18.06 6.87 33.51
CA GLU A 14 -19.08 7.47 32.65
C GLU A 14 -18.46 7.81 31.28
N GLN A 15 -18.84 7.05 30.24
CA GLN A 15 -18.43 7.33 28.86
C GLN A 15 -19.37 8.37 28.23
N GLU A 16 -18.84 9.53 27.85
CA GLU A 16 -19.57 10.48 27.01
C GLU A 16 -19.84 9.85 25.63
N GLN A 17 -21.10 9.85 25.20
CA GLN A 17 -21.46 9.37 23.86
C GLN A 17 -21.20 10.46 22.82
N PHE A 18 -20.80 10.06 21.61
CA PHE A 18 -20.70 10.98 20.47
C PHE A 18 -22.03 11.73 20.31
N LEU A 19 -22.00 13.05 20.47
CA LEU A 19 -23.20 13.89 20.51
C LEU A 19 -24.01 13.82 19.20
N ARG A 20 -23.34 13.58 18.05
CA ARG A 20 -23.96 13.35 16.74
C ARG A 20 -23.01 12.59 15.80
N ILE A 21 -23.40 11.40 15.35
CA ILE A 21 -22.66 10.63 14.33
C ILE A 21 -23.10 11.11 12.94
N LEU A 22 -22.16 11.44 12.06
CA LEU A 22 -22.44 11.80 10.67
C LEU A 22 -22.23 10.61 9.72
N SER A 23 -22.91 10.61 8.57
CA SER A 23 -22.54 9.69 7.48
C SER A 23 -21.17 10.06 6.91
N ARG A 24 -20.54 9.11 6.20
CA ARG A 24 -19.27 9.34 5.50
C ARG A 24 -19.39 10.55 4.55
N GLU A 25 -20.43 10.53 3.71
CA GLU A 25 -20.67 11.54 2.69
C GLU A 25 -20.89 12.92 3.30
N GLU A 26 -21.67 13.01 4.38
CA GLU A 26 -21.93 14.28 5.06
C GLU A 26 -20.69 14.81 5.77
N ALA A 27 -19.90 13.95 6.42
CA ALA A 27 -18.66 14.34 7.08
C ALA A 27 -17.64 14.90 6.08
N LEU A 28 -17.43 14.22 4.95
CA LEU A 28 -16.49 14.65 3.91
C LEU A 28 -16.94 15.96 3.26
N ALA A 29 -18.22 16.08 2.89
CA ALA A 29 -18.76 17.28 2.26
C ALA A 29 -18.62 18.51 3.16
N ARG A 30 -18.91 18.38 4.47
CA ARG A 30 -18.73 19.47 5.44
C ARG A 30 -17.26 19.84 5.63
N PHE A 31 -16.38 18.86 5.71
CA PHE A 31 -14.95 19.08 5.89
C PHE A 31 -14.33 19.79 4.68
N GLU A 32 -14.68 19.37 3.46
CA GLU A 32 -14.24 20.05 2.24
C GLU A 32 -14.79 21.47 2.12
N ALA A 33 -16.08 21.67 2.44
CA ALA A 33 -16.70 23.00 2.42
C ALA A 33 -16.07 23.98 3.41
N ALA A 34 -15.53 23.48 4.53
CA ALA A 34 -14.82 24.31 5.52
C ALA A 34 -13.39 24.68 5.08
N LEU A 35 -12.82 23.98 4.09
CA LEU A 35 -11.43 24.17 3.64
C LEU A 35 -11.31 24.85 2.27
N PHE A 36 -12.31 24.71 1.41
CA PHE A 36 -12.26 25.14 0.01
C PHE A 36 -13.42 26.08 -0.35
N PRO A 37 -13.23 27.00 -1.31
CA PRO A 37 -12.03 27.23 -2.12
C PRO A 37 -10.90 27.91 -1.32
N ARG A 38 -9.66 27.48 -1.56
CA ARG A 38 -8.45 28.09 -1.02
C ARG A 38 -7.38 28.15 -2.09
N ALA A 39 -6.51 29.14 -2.01
CA ALA A 39 -5.33 29.20 -2.86
C ALA A 39 -4.40 28.04 -2.53
N ILE A 40 -3.85 27.42 -3.57
CA ILE A 40 -2.82 26.38 -3.44
C ILE A 40 -1.50 27.11 -3.24
N PRO A 41 -0.77 26.88 -2.12
CA PRO A 41 0.56 27.43 -1.94
C PRO A 41 1.45 26.99 -3.11
N SER A 42 2.13 27.94 -3.72
CA SER A 42 3.01 27.67 -4.86
C SER A 42 4.45 28.03 -4.53
N GLU A 43 5.36 27.42 -5.28
CA GLU A 43 6.77 27.76 -5.26
C GLU A 43 7.36 27.67 -6.66
N ARG A 44 8.42 28.43 -6.89
CA ARG A 44 9.15 28.40 -8.15
C ARG A 44 10.20 27.28 -8.08
N ARG A 45 10.17 26.36 -9.04
CA ARG A 45 11.15 25.28 -9.16
C ARG A 45 11.86 25.31 -10.49
N ARG A 46 13.11 24.85 -10.49
CA ARG A 46 13.84 24.53 -11.73
C ARG A 46 13.16 23.35 -12.41
N LEU A 47 13.22 23.33 -13.74
CA LEU A 47 12.61 22.27 -14.54
C LEU A 47 13.10 20.87 -14.15
N ALA A 48 14.37 20.75 -13.76
CA ALA A 48 14.96 19.49 -13.27
C ALA A 48 14.32 18.96 -11.98
N ASP A 49 13.76 19.85 -11.14
CA ASP A 49 13.18 19.53 -9.83
C ASP A 49 11.63 19.58 -9.85
N ALA A 50 11.05 19.73 -11.03
CA ALA A 50 9.62 19.91 -11.23
C ALA A 50 8.86 18.60 -11.54
N LEU A 51 9.58 17.48 -11.78
CA LEU A 51 8.96 16.19 -12.09
C LEU A 51 7.98 15.75 -10.98
N GLY A 52 6.75 15.41 -11.38
CA GLY A 52 5.68 14.97 -10.49
C GLY A 52 4.93 16.11 -9.78
N ALA A 53 5.36 17.36 -9.92
CA ALA A 53 4.65 18.51 -9.36
C ALA A 53 3.49 18.94 -10.27
N ALA A 54 2.48 19.59 -9.69
CA ALA A 54 1.36 20.17 -10.43
C ALA A 54 1.62 21.64 -10.74
N LEU A 55 1.35 22.07 -11.98
CA LEU A 55 1.36 23.50 -12.32
C LEU A 55 0.24 24.26 -11.60
N VAL A 56 0.51 25.48 -11.16
CA VAL A 56 -0.51 26.35 -10.54
C VAL A 56 -1.06 27.43 -11.48
N GLU A 57 -0.43 27.60 -12.63
CA GLU A 57 -0.81 28.58 -13.64
C GLU A 57 -0.67 27.99 -15.06
N ASP A 58 -1.38 28.58 -16.00
CA ASP A 58 -1.23 28.26 -17.42
C ASP A 58 0.13 28.77 -17.91
N ILE A 59 0.79 27.97 -18.76
CA ILE A 59 2.05 28.35 -19.39
C ILE A 59 1.79 28.55 -20.88
N THR A 60 2.18 29.71 -21.38
CA THR A 60 2.14 30.06 -22.80
C THR A 60 3.54 30.05 -23.41
N ALA A 61 3.66 29.68 -24.68
CA ALA A 61 4.94 29.62 -25.37
C ALA A 61 5.57 31.03 -25.50
N PRO A 62 6.78 31.26 -24.95
CA PRO A 62 7.46 32.55 -25.06
C PRO A 62 8.10 32.76 -26.44
N ILE A 63 8.29 31.68 -27.21
CA ILE A 63 8.94 31.67 -28.52
C ILE A 63 8.19 30.72 -29.46
N ASP A 64 8.45 30.89 -30.75
CA ASP A 64 8.09 29.91 -31.77
C ASP A 64 9.04 28.69 -31.69
N VAL A 65 8.52 27.49 -31.96
CA VAL A 65 9.31 26.26 -32.13
C VAL A 65 8.96 25.65 -33.49
N PRO A 66 9.93 25.53 -34.42
CA PRO A 66 11.26 26.15 -34.37
C PRO A 66 11.18 27.70 -34.35
N PRO A 67 12.21 28.43 -33.88
CA PRO A 67 12.17 29.90 -33.80
C PRO A 67 12.48 30.61 -35.13
N PHE A 68 12.77 29.85 -36.18
CA PHE A 68 13.07 30.32 -37.53
C PHE A 68 12.73 29.20 -38.53
N ASP A 69 12.55 29.58 -39.80
CA ASP A 69 12.38 28.64 -40.90
C ASP A 69 13.65 27.81 -41.04
N ARG A 70 13.52 26.47 -41.05
CA ARG A 70 14.67 25.57 -41.10
C ARG A 70 14.51 24.49 -42.15
N SER A 71 15.65 23.99 -42.63
CA SER A 71 15.68 22.85 -43.54
C SER A 71 15.29 21.54 -42.84
N ASN A 72 14.50 20.71 -43.50
CA ASN A 72 14.16 19.35 -43.06
C ASN A 72 15.11 18.28 -43.59
N VAL A 73 16.01 18.64 -44.50
CA VAL A 73 16.93 17.73 -45.20
C VAL A 73 18.30 18.38 -45.41
N ASP A 74 19.31 17.57 -45.69
CA ASP A 74 20.59 18.06 -46.17
C ASP A 74 20.50 18.37 -47.66
N GLY A 75 21.06 19.51 -48.08
CA GLY A 75 21.07 19.88 -49.48
C GLY A 75 21.30 21.36 -49.69
N PHE A 76 20.38 22.01 -50.40
CA PHE A 76 20.59 23.36 -50.88
C PHE A 76 19.35 24.23 -50.80
N ALA A 77 19.49 25.40 -50.16
CA ALA A 77 18.46 26.44 -50.11
C ALA A 77 18.40 27.17 -51.46
N VAL A 78 17.20 27.24 -52.03
CA VAL A 78 16.95 27.70 -53.40
C VAL A 78 15.75 28.64 -53.47
N ARG A 79 15.65 29.35 -54.60
CA ARG A 79 14.40 29.95 -55.06
C ARG A 79 13.69 28.93 -55.95
N SER A 80 12.54 28.44 -55.52
CA SER A 80 11.70 27.47 -56.24
C SER A 80 11.38 27.92 -57.67
N GLY A 81 11.20 29.22 -57.89
CA GLY A 81 10.98 29.82 -59.22
C GLY A 81 12.12 29.61 -60.21
N ASP A 82 13.37 29.56 -59.74
CA ASP A 82 14.55 29.32 -60.59
C ASP A 82 14.60 27.85 -61.09
N LEU A 83 13.86 26.94 -60.42
CA LEU A 83 13.84 25.51 -60.70
C LEU A 83 12.58 25.02 -61.43
N SER A 84 11.70 25.93 -61.87
CA SER A 84 10.44 25.60 -62.53
C SER A 84 10.59 24.68 -63.76
N ALA A 85 11.72 24.76 -64.47
CA ALA A 85 12.03 23.95 -65.64
C ALA A 85 12.99 22.76 -65.36
N ALA A 86 13.39 22.54 -64.10
CA ALA A 86 14.37 21.52 -63.75
C ALA A 86 13.81 20.10 -63.91
N GLY A 87 14.53 19.26 -64.66
CA GLY A 87 14.22 17.83 -64.82
C GLY A 87 15.46 17.00 -65.17
N GLU A 88 15.37 15.67 -65.11
CA GLU A 88 16.50 14.76 -65.38
C GLU A 88 17.14 14.99 -66.77
N GLY A 89 16.34 15.26 -67.79
CA GLY A 89 16.82 15.55 -69.14
C GLY A 89 17.28 16.98 -69.37
N ALA A 90 17.03 17.89 -68.42
CA ALA A 90 17.32 19.32 -68.51
C ALA A 90 17.59 19.90 -67.11
N PRO A 91 18.79 19.66 -66.54
CA PRO A 91 19.16 20.22 -65.25
C PRO A 91 19.27 21.74 -65.31
N VAL A 92 18.88 22.41 -64.22
CA VAL A 92 19.12 23.85 -64.03
C VAL A 92 20.43 24.03 -63.28
N ARG A 93 21.34 24.82 -63.84
CA ARG A 93 22.63 25.16 -63.23
C ARG A 93 22.49 26.43 -62.39
N LEU A 94 22.84 26.35 -61.11
CA LEU A 94 22.83 27.48 -60.18
C LEU A 94 24.22 27.72 -59.60
N VAL A 95 24.57 28.99 -59.38
CA VAL A 95 25.87 29.42 -58.84
C VAL A 95 25.88 29.27 -57.32
N LEU A 96 26.91 28.62 -56.78
CA LEU A 96 27.08 28.47 -55.34
C LEU A 96 27.39 29.82 -54.68
N ASN A 97 26.64 30.15 -53.64
CA ASN A 97 27.02 31.20 -52.72
C ASN A 97 28.28 30.81 -51.94
N GLY A 98 29.04 31.83 -51.52
CA GLY A 98 30.29 31.65 -50.78
C GLY A 98 30.12 31.30 -49.29
N GLU A 99 29.00 30.68 -48.91
CA GLU A 99 28.72 30.25 -47.54
C GLU A 99 28.08 28.85 -47.50
N THR A 100 28.24 28.16 -46.37
CA THR A 100 27.55 26.90 -46.07
C THR A 100 26.85 27.06 -44.72
N ILE A 101 25.56 26.76 -44.68
CA ILE A 101 24.74 26.94 -43.48
C ILE A 101 24.67 25.64 -42.70
N HIS A 102 25.29 25.65 -41.50
CA HIS A 102 25.20 24.56 -40.52
C HIS A 102 24.24 24.94 -39.38
N CYS A 103 23.81 23.95 -38.58
CA CYS A 103 23.07 24.21 -37.35
C CYS A 103 23.84 25.17 -36.43
N GLY A 104 23.15 26.20 -35.94
CA GLY A 104 23.73 27.23 -35.08
C GLY A 104 24.46 28.37 -35.79
N THR A 105 24.54 28.35 -37.13
CA THR A 105 25.15 29.42 -37.94
C THR A 105 24.08 30.25 -38.62
N ALA A 106 24.04 31.56 -38.36
CA ALA A 106 23.12 32.47 -39.03
C ALA A 106 23.55 32.72 -40.49
N PRO A 107 22.63 32.74 -41.47
CA PRO A 107 22.99 32.99 -42.87
C PRO A 107 23.39 34.45 -43.07
N ALA A 108 24.45 34.69 -43.84
CA ALA A 108 24.95 36.04 -44.14
C ALA A 108 24.64 36.47 -45.58
N LEU A 109 24.49 35.52 -46.51
CA LEU A 109 24.25 35.80 -47.92
C LEU A 109 22.79 35.55 -48.29
N GLN A 110 22.30 36.35 -49.24
CA GLN A 110 20.98 36.16 -49.82
C GLN A 110 21.06 35.11 -50.95
N VAL A 111 20.05 34.25 -51.05
CA VAL A 111 19.82 33.46 -52.27
C VAL A 111 19.16 34.37 -53.30
N ALA A 112 19.97 34.92 -54.21
CA ALA A 112 19.53 35.70 -55.36
C ALA A 112 19.12 34.80 -56.53
N ALA A 113 18.50 35.38 -57.56
CA ALA A 113 18.15 34.67 -58.79
C ALA A 113 19.39 33.99 -59.41
N GLY A 114 19.27 32.69 -59.72
CA GLY A 114 20.37 31.92 -60.31
C GLY A 114 21.45 31.48 -59.32
N THR A 115 21.25 31.70 -58.01
CA THR A 115 22.20 31.29 -56.95
C THR A 115 21.60 30.23 -56.03
N ILE A 116 22.45 29.52 -55.30
CA ILE A 116 22.08 28.43 -54.41
C ILE A 116 23.02 28.37 -53.20
N THR A 117 22.50 28.06 -52.01
CA THR A 117 23.33 27.99 -50.78
C THR A 117 23.29 26.59 -50.17
N PRO A 118 24.44 25.92 -49.97
CA PRO A 118 24.52 24.68 -49.20
C PRO A 118 23.94 24.85 -47.79
N ILE A 119 23.06 23.94 -47.38
CA ILE A 119 22.38 23.97 -46.09
C ILE A 119 22.25 22.56 -45.51
N ALA A 120 22.57 22.41 -44.22
CA ALA A 120 22.35 21.18 -43.48
C ALA A 120 20.92 21.12 -42.92
N THR A 121 20.46 19.91 -42.61
CA THR A 121 19.22 19.64 -41.87
C THR A 121 19.23 20.42 -40.56
N GLY A 122 18.16 21.17 -40.29
CA GLY A 122 18.06 22.07 -39.13
C GLY A 122 18.71 23.45 -39.32
N GLY A 123 19.42 23.69 -40.42
CA GLY A 123 20.00 24.98 -40.75
C GLY A 123 18.91 26.05 -41.01
N PRO A 124 19.12 27.31 -40.56
CA PRO A 124 18.19 28.40 -40.81
C PRO A 124 18.12 28.77 -42.30
N LEU A 125 16.92 28.99 -42.81
CA LEU A 125 16.70 29.31 -44.22
C LEU A 125 17.25 30.74 -44.54
N PRO A 126 18.14 30.90 -45.53
CA PRO A 126 18.68 32.20 -45.90
C PRO A 126 17.64 33.10 -46.56
N ARG A 127 17.82 34.41 -46.45
CA ARG A 127 16.97 35.39 -47.13
C ARG A 127 16.88 35.07 -48.62
N GLY A 128 15.66 35.12 -49.17
CA GLY A 128 15.40 34.90 -50.58
C GLY A 128 15.11 33.46 -50.97
N ALA A 129 15.53 32.47 -50.18
CA ALA A 129 15.13 31.07 -50.39
C ALA A 129 13.70 30.83 -49.91
N ASP A 130 12.98 29.95 -50.62
CA ASP A 130 11.61 29.54 -50.29
C ASP A 130 11.43 28.01 -50.32
N ALA A 131 12.47 27.24 -50.67
CA ALA A 131 12.47 25.78 -50.68
C ALA A 131 13.88 25.23 -50.48
N VAL A 132 13.97 23.94 -50.18
CA VAL A 132 15.25 23.19 -50.13
C VAL A 132 15.20 22.05 -51.13
N VAL A 133 16.30 21.83 -51.85
CA VAL A 133 16.50 20.63 -52.68
C VAL A 133 17.43 19.68 -51.95
N MET A 134 17.03 18.40 -51.84
CA MET A 134 17.84 17.34 -51.28
C MET A 134 19.16 17.16 -52.06
N VAL A 135 20.26 16.91 -51.36
CA VAL A 135 21.60 16.73 -51.97
C VAL A 135 21.60 15.63 -53.04
N GLU A 136 20.79 14.58 -52.86
CA GLU A 136 20.63 13.44 -53.78
C GLU A 136 20.03 13.84 -55.14
N HIS A 137 19.42 15.02 -55.25
CA HIS A 137 18.85 15.56 -56.49
C HIS A 137 19.73 16.62 -57.15
N THR A 138 20.99 16.69 -56.72
CA THR A 138 21.97 17.67 -57.20
C THR A 138 23.27 17.00 -57.64
N GLN A 139 24.00 17.66 -58.53
CA GLN A 139 25.33 17.21 -58.94
C GLN A 139 26.29 18.42 -59.05
N PRO A 140 27.55 18.31 -58.60
CA PRO A 140 28.53 19.37 -58.78
C PRO A 140 28.77 19.69 -60.27
N ALA A 141 28.73 20.98 -60.60
CA ALA A 141 29.04 21.50 -61.93
C ALA A 141 30.29 22.39 -61.86
N GLY A 142 31.46 21.77 -61.73
CA GLY A 142 32.71 22.46 -61.42
C GLY A 142 32.81 22.84 -59.93
N SER A 143 33.59 23.87 -59.61
CA SER A 143 33.85 24.28 -58.22
C SER A 143 32.92 25.35 -57.66
N GLN A 144 32.12 26.01 -58.52
CA GLN A 144 31.29 27.17 -58.13
C GLN A 144 29.82 27.05 -58.57
N ALA A 145 29.36 25.87 -59.00
CA ALA A 145 27.99 25.68 -59.42
C ALA A 145 27.47 24.27 -59.11
N ILE A 146 26.15 24.15 -59.03
CA ILE A 146 25.42 22.90 -58.84
C ILE A 146 24.38 22.75 -59.96
N ASP A 147 24.31 21.56 -60.55
CA ASP A 147 23.23 21.15 -61.45
C ASP A 147 22.11 20.51 -60.62
N VAL A 148 20.93 21.11 -60.68
CA VAL A 148 19.72 20.62 -59.99
C VAL A 148 18.81 19.93 -61.01
N ARG A 149 18.47 18.67 -60.74
CA ARG A 149 17.75 17.80 -61.69
C ARG A 149 16.26 17.64 -61.38
N ARG A 150 15.79 18.26 -60.30
CA ARG A 150 14.40 18.13 -59.84
C ARG A 150 13.87 19.48 -59.41
N ALA A 151 12.71 19.87 -59.95
CA ALA A 151 11.96 21.01 -59.47
C ALA A 151 11.48 20.79 -58.02
N VAL A 152 11.37 21.89 -57.27
CA VAL A 152 10.77 21.90 -55.93
C VAL A 152 9.66 22.94 -55.85
N SER A 153 8.64 22.66 -55.05
CA SER A 153 7.55 23.61 -54.79
C SER A 153 7.92 24.58 -53.66
N PRO A 154 7.33 25.79 -53.61
CA PRO A 154 7.47 26.68 -52.46
C PRO A 154 7.13 25.98 -51.15
N GLY A 155 7.96 26.16 -50.13
CA GLY A 155 7.87 25.54 -48.81
C GLY A 155 8.32 24.07 -48.74
N GLN A 156 8.73 23.46 -49.86
CA GLN A 156 9.12 22.06 -49.85
C GLN A 156 10.41 21.85 -49.03
N PHE A 157 10.36 20.86 -48.13
CA PHE A 157 11.41 20.55 -47.17
C PHE A 157 11.79 21.70 -46.21
N VAL A 158 10.87 22.64 -45.98
CA VAL A 158 11.01 23.70 -44.98
C VAL A 158 10.03 23.45 -43.84
N SER A 159 10.50 23.51 -42.60
CA SER A 159 9.66 23.69 -41.42
C SER A 159 9.70 25.17 -41.02
N TYR A 160 8.55 25.83 -41.12
CA TYR A 160 8.43 27.25 -40.81
C TYR A 160 8.53 27.52 -39.31
N ALA A 161 8.92 28.75 -38.96
CA ALA A 161 8.88 29.20 -37.60
C ALA A 161 7.49 28.96 -36.98
N GLY A 162 7.46 28.34 -35.80
CA GLY A 162 6.24 28.09 -35.04
C GLY A 162 5.35 26.99 -35.60
N SER A 163 5.84 26.17 -36.55
CA SER A 163 5.06 25.08 -37.13
C SER A 163 4.72 23.94 -36.15
N ASP A 164 5.45 23.84 -35.03
CA ASP A 164 5.18 22.90 -33.94
C ASP A 164 4.48 23.60 -32.78
N ILE A 165 5.08 24.70 -32.28
CA ILE A 165 4.53 25.53 -31.21
C ILE A 165 4.60 26.99 -31.62
N ALA A 166 3.46 27.67 -31.66
CA ALA A 166 3.43 29.09 -31.97
C ALA A 166 3.62 29.95 -30.71
N ARG A 167 4.32 31.08 -30.83
CA ARG A 167 4.47 32.03 -29.72
C ARG A 167 3.09 32.51 -29.24
N GLY A 168 2.87 32.42 -27.93
CA GLY A 168 1.61 32.78 -27.27
C GLY A 168 0.58 31.65 -27.23
N GLU A 169 0.83 30.52 -27.88
CA GLU A 169 0.02 29.31 -27.73
C GLU A 169 0.09 28.78 -26.30
N ALA A 170 -1.00 28.20 -25.80
CA ALA A 170 -1.02 27.56 -24.49
C ALA A 170 -0.29 26.22 -24.55
N LEU A 171 0.84 26.10 -23.83
CA LEU A 171 1.60 24.87 -23.70
C LEU A 171 0.93 23.91 -22.73
N LEU A 172 0.72 24.38 -21.50
CA LEU A 172 0.21 23.59 -20.38
C LEU A 172 -0.80 24.42 -19.61
N ARG A 173 -1.77 23.75 -19.00
CA ARG A 173 -2.78 24.38 -18.15
C ARG A 173 -2.43 24.18 -16.68
N ALA A 174 -2.93 25.09 -15.84
CA ALA A 174 -2.93 24.90 -14.39
C ALA A 174 -3.56 23.55 -14.02
N GLY A 175 -2.96 22.84 -13.08
CA GLY A 175 -3.34 21.48 -12.67
C GLY A 175 -2.66 20.37 -13.47
N THR A 176 -1.96 20.65 -14.56
CA THR A 176 -1.19 19.61 -15.27
C THR A 176 -0.05 19.11 -14.39
N ILE A 177 0.05 17.78 -14.27
CA ILE A 177 1.18 17.11 -13.62
C ILE A 177 2.36 17.04 -14.58
N ILE A 178 3.49 17.56 -14.14
CA ILE A 178 4.72 17.62 -14.95
C ILE A 178 5.34 16.21 -15.03
N GLY A 179 5.26 15.59 -16.20
CA GLY A 179 5.98 14.38 -16.57
C GLY A 179 7.16 14.67 -17.49
N SER A 180 7.77 13.63 -18.04
CA SER A 180 8.90 13.76 -18.97
C SER A 180 8.53 14.48 -20.27
N ARG A 181 7.27 14.35 -20.73
CA ARG A 181 6.76 15.00 -21.94
C ARG A 181 6.61 16.49 -21.73
N GLU A 182 6.02 16.87 -20.60
CA GLU A 182 5.83 18.27 -20.20
C GLU A 182 7.19 18.96 -20.00
N ILE A 183 8.15 18.27 -19.37
CA ILE A 183 9.54 18.74 -19.26
C ILE A 183 10.15 19.00 -20.64
N GLY A 184 10.02 18.05 -21.58
CA GLY A 184 10.53 18.20 -22.93
C GLY A 184 9.96 19.41 -23.65
N MET A 185 8.65 19.64 -23.54
CA MET A 185 7.97 20.78 -24.16
C MET A 185 8.41 22.12 -23.54
N LEU A 186 8.47 22.20 -22.21
CA LEU A 186 8.95 23.40 -21.51
C LEU A 186 10.42 23.72 -21.88
N ALA A 187 11.27 22.69 -21.96
CA ALA A 187 12.66 22.83 -22.36
C ALA A 187 12.80 23.29 -23.83
N ALA A 188 11.98 22.76 -24.75
CA ALA A 188 11.98 23.17 -26.15
C ALA A 188 11.65 24.65 -26.32
N CYS A 189 10.85 25.21 -25.41
CA CYS A 189 10.52 26.64 -25.35
C CYS A 189 11.52 27.48 -24.53
N GLY A 190 12.61 26.88 -24.02
CA GLY A 190 13.62 27.58 -23.22
C GLY A 190 13.18 27.93 -21.78
N ILE A 191 12.12 27.30 -21.27
CA ILE A 191 11.60 27.57 -19.92
C ILE A 191 12.44 26.78 -18.90
N ALA A 192 13.23 27.48 -18.10
CA ALA A 192 14.12 26.88 -17.11
C ALA A 192 13.48 26.67 -15.73
N GLU A 193 12.44 27.45 -15.42
CA GLU A 193 11.76 27.43 -14.11
C GLU A 193 10.26 27.59 -14.30
N VAL A 194 9.48 26.95 -13.43
CA VAL A 194 8.02 26.98 -13.45
C VAL A 194 7.47 27.16 -12.04
N ASN A 195 6.30 27.79 -11.92
CA ASN A 195 5.55 27.85 -10.68
C ASN A 195 4.70 26.58 -10.54
N VAL A 196 4.93 25.84 -9.45
CA VAL A 196 4.25 24.59 -9.15
C VAL A 196 3.63 24.64 -7.76
N ALA A 197 2.70 23.73 -7.50
CA ALA A 197 2.16 23.54 -6.17
C ALA A 197 3.28 23.09 -5.22
N ARG A 198 3.39 23.76 -4.08
CA ARG A 198 4.28 23.34 -2.99
C ARG A 198 3.65 22.11 -2.31
N LYS A 199 4.49 21.17 -1.88
CA LYS A 199 4.03 20.09 -1.01
C LYS A 199 3.45 20.66 0.29
N PRO A 200 2.25 20.27 0.73
CA PRO A 200 1.73 20.66 2.03
C PRO A 200 2.55 19.99 3.13
N ARG A 201 3.01 20.79 4.09
CA ARG A 201 3.70 20.29 5.30
C ARG A 201 2.65 19.74 6.25
N VAL A 202 2.78 18.49 6.65
CA VAL A 202 1.81 17.80 7.51
C VAL A 202 2.51 17.32 8.78
N ALA A 203 2.17 17.92 9.92
CA ALA A 203 2.66 17.45 11.21
C ALA A 203 1.90 16.18 11.63
N VAL A 204 2.62 15.18 12.11
CA VAL A 204 2.07 13.92 12.61
C VAL A 204 2.46 13.76 14.07
N ILE A 205 1.46 13.60 14.94
CA ILE A 205 1.64 13.34 16.37
C ILE A 205 0.98 11.99 16.70
N SER A 206 1.66 11.14 17.43
CA SER A 206 1.04 9.97 18.07
C SER A 206 0.68 10.30 19.52
N THR A 207 -0.37 9.69 20.05
CA THR A 207 -0.83 9.91 21.44
C THR A 207 -1.16 8.58 22.08
N GLY A 208 -0.75 8.41 23.34
CA GLY A 208 -1.00 7.22 24.13
C GLY A 208 0.18 6.91 25.03
N ASP A 209 -0.08 6.75 26.33
CA ASP A 209 0.95 6.42 27.33
C ASP A 209 1.53 5.01 27.12
N GLU A 210 0.87 4.16 26.34
CA GLU A 210 1.35 2.83 25.98
C GLU A 210 2.39 2.83 24.85
N LEU A 211 2.59 3.96 24.15
CA LEU A 211 3.39 4.00 22.92
C LEU A 211 4.88 4.16 23.21
N ALA A 212 5.69 3.26 22.68
CA ALA A 212 7.15 3.40 22.57
C ALA A 212 7.56 3.59 21.11
N GLN A 213 8.69 4.25 20.85
CA GLN A 213 9.19 4.40 19.49
C GLN A 213 9.98 3.16 19.05
N PRO A 214 9.91 2.75 17.77
CA PRO A 214 10.74 1.66 17.25
C PRO A 214 12.23 1.89 17.53
N GLY A 215 12.90 0.90 18.10
CA GLY A 215 14.30 0.97 18.53
C GLY A 215 14.49 1.18 20.04
N GLU A 216 13.45 1.62 20.75
CA GLU A 216 13.42 1.68 22.21
C GLU A 216 13.03 0.32 22.81
N ALA A 217 13.32 0.10 24.10
CA ALA A 217 12.89 -1.09 24.80
C ALA A 217 11.39 -0.98 25.18
N LEU A 218 10.61 -2.02 24.92
CA LEU A 218 9.21 -2.07 25.35
C LEU A 218 9.10 -2.30 26.85
N ALA A 219 8.53 -1.32 27.55
CA ALA A 219 8.08 -1.50 28.92
C ALA A 219 6.90 -2.50 28.99
N PRO A 220 6.64 -3.13 30.15
CA PRO A 220 5.44 -3.93 30.34
C PRO A 220 4.17 -3.16 29.98
N ALA A 221 3.28 -3.80 29.21
CA ALA A 221 2.06 -3.23 28.67
C ALA A 221 2.22 -2.09 27.63
N ALA A 222 3.46 -1.77 27.22
CA ALA A 222 3.71 -0.88 26.09
C ALA A 222 3.62 -1.61 24.74
N ILE A 223 3.36 -0.86 23.69
CA ILE A 223 3.39 -1.30 22.29
C ILE A 223 4.18 -0.29 21.46
N TYR A 224 4.70 -0.71 20.31
CA TYR A 224 5.37 0.22 19.41
C TYR A 224 4.37 1.08 18.64
N ASP A 225 4.70 2.35 18.49
CA ASP A 225 3.97 3.26 17.60
C ASP A 225 4.12 2.82 16.15
N THR A 226 3.02 2.30 15.61
CA THR A 226 2.92 1.89 14.21
C THR A 226 2.15 2.91 13.37
N ASN A 227 1.18 3.62 13.97
CA ASN A 227 0.31 4.52 13.21
C ASN A 227 1.08 5.77 12.76
N GLY A 228 1.93 6.34 13.62
CA GLY A 228 2.75 7.49 13.27
C GLY A 228 3.60 7.22 12.03
N ALA A 229 4.29 6.08 12.02
CA ALA A 229 5.14 5.65 10.91
C ALA A 229 4.35 5.44 9.60
N ILE A 230 3.23 4.72 9.63
CA ILE A 230 2.48 4.43 8.40
C ILE A 230 1.77 5.68 7.88
N VAL A 231 1.23 6.54 8.76
CA VAL A 231 0.57 7.80 8.36
C VAL A 231 1.58 8.76 7.73
N ALA A 232 2.78 8.89 8.30
CA ALA A 232 3.85 9.71 7.72
C ALA A 232 4.20 9.26 6.30
N ALA A 233 4.43 7.96 6.09
CA ALA A 233 4.69 7.40 4.77
C ALA A 233 3.51 7.65 3.80
N ALA A 234 2.27 7.44 4.24
CA ALA A 234 1.09 7.65 3.41
C ALA A 234 0.88 9.12 3.02
N ILE A 235 1.32 10.08 3.85
CA ILE A 235 1.33 11.51 3.51
C ILE A 235 2.29 11.78 2.35
N ASP A 236 3.52 11.28 2.45
CA ASP A 236 4.55 11.49 1.43
C ASP A 236 4.15 10.87 0.08
N GLU A 237 3.55 9.66 0.10
CA GLU A 237 3.00 8.99 -1.08
C GLU A 237 1.89 9.79 -1.79
N ASN A 238 1.18 10.66 -1.05
CA ASN A 238 0.04 11.42 -1.54
C ASN A 238 0.34 12.90 -1.75
N GLY A 239 1.62 13.26 -1.85
CA GLY A 239 2.09 14.59 -2.27
C GLY A 239 2.35 15.56 -1.12
N GLY A 240 2.20 15.13 0.13
CA GLY A 240 2.59 15.91 1.29
C GLY A 240 4.08 15.80 1.64
N GLU A 241 4.47 16.53 2.67
CA GLU A 241 5.75 16.40 3.37
C GLU A 241 5.44 16.12 4.85
N ALA A 242 5.68 14.88 5.28
CA ALA A 242 5.41 14.47 6.65
C ALA A 242 6.47 14.98 7.63
N ILE A 243 6.02 15.56 8.75
CA ILE A 243 6.85 15.98 9.88
C ILE A 243 6.40 15.19 11.10
N PHE A 244 7.05 14.07 11.37
CA PHE A 244 6.69 13.21 12.50
C PHE A 244 7.32 13.72 13.80
N LEU A 245 6.48 14.10 14.76
CA LEU A 245 6.87 14.69 16.04
C LEU A 245 6.96 13.66 17.18
N GLY A 246 6.73 12.37 16.88
CA GLY A 246 6.78 11.29 17.85
C GLY A 246 5.48 11.09 18.63
N ALA A 247 5.59 10.29 19.70
CA ALA A 247 4.49 10.06 20.64
C ALA A 247 4.52 11.06 21.80
N ILE A 248 3.39 11.74 22.01
CA ILE A 248 3.17 12.66 23.12
C ILE A 248 2.33 11.94 24.19
N PRO A 249 2.68 12.03 25.48
CA PRO A 249 1.88 11.45 26.56
C PRO A 249 0.46 12.00 26.61
N ASP A 250 -0.47 11.27 27.22
CA ASP A 250 -1.87 11.67 27.38
C ASP A 250 -2.03 12.75 28.50
N ASP A 251 -1.34 13.88 28.30
CA ASP A 251 -1.33 15.06 29.17
C ASP A 251 -1.87 16.28 28.41
N GLU A 252 -2.92 16.94 28.95
CA GLU A 252 -3.65 18.02 28.25
C GLU A 252 -2.75 19.18 27.86
N ALA A 253 -1.87 19.61 28.77
CA ALA A 253 -1.04 20.78 28.57
C ALA A 253 0.08 20.49 27.57
N LYS A 254 0.69 19.31 27.65
CA LYS A 254 1.74 18.88 26.72
C LYS A 254 1.18 18.67 25.32
N LEU A 255 0.03 18.00 25.20
CA LEU A 255 -0.59 17.78 23.90
C LEU A 255 -1.05 19.11 23.28
N GLU A 256 -1.67 20.00 24.04
CA GLU A 256 -2.07 21.31 23.52
C GLU A 256 -0.87 22.13 23.03
N ALA A 257 0.23 22.17 23.79
CA ALA A 257 1.45 22.85 23.37
C ALA A 257 1.99 22.26 22.06
N ALA A 258 2.12 20.93 21.98
CA ALA A 258 2.60 20.25 20.78
C ALA A 258 1.69 20.50 19.56
N MET A 259 0.37 20.50 19.73
CA MET A 259 -0.59 20.80 18.66
C MET A 259 -0.48 22.25 18.17
N ARG A 260 -0.25 23.21 19.08
CA ARG A 260 -0.05 24.63 18.72
C ARG A 260 1.24 24.84 17.94
N ASP A 261 2.33 24.27 18.41
CA ASP A 261 3.63 24.36 17.73
C ASP A 261 3.57 23.71 16.34
N ALA A 262 2.95 22.53 16.24
CA ALA A 262 2.72 21.86 14.98
C ALA A 262 1.90 22.71 14.00
N LEU A 263 0.80 23.34 14.47
CA LEU A 263 -0.03 24.22 13.64
C LEU A 263 0.65 25.54 13.30
N ALA A 264 1.67 25.99 14.03
CA ALA A 264 2.45 27.15 13.65
C ALA A 264 3.32 26.86 12.41
N GLU A 265 3.89 25.65 12.32
CA GLU A 265 4.86 25.31 11.28
C GLU A 265 4.29 24.51 10.09
N ALA A 266 3.19 23.78 10.28
CA ALA A 266 2.58 22.92 9.27
C ALA A 266 1.31 23.53 8.65
N ASP A 267 0.91 23.01 7.49
CA ASP A 267 -0.35 23.34 6.83
C ASP A 267 -1.51 22.47 7.33
N MET A 268 -1.19 21.31 7.91
CA MET A 268 -2.12 20.31 8.40
C MET A 268 -1.53 19.60 9.62
N LEU A 269 -2.40 19.18 10.55
CA LEU A 269 -2.04 18.35 11.69
C LEU A 269 -2.83 17.05 11.68
N VAL A 270 -2.15 15.92 11.86
CA VAL A 270 -2.74 14.58 11.98
C VAL A 270 -2.30 13.95 13.29
N LEU A 271 -3.28 13.57 14.12
CA LEU A 271 -3.07 12.73 15.28
C LEU A 271 -3.34 11.28 14.89
N SER A 272 -2.37 10.40 15.13
CA SER A 272 -2.41 8.98 14.73
C SER A 272 -3.13 8.08 15.77
N GLY A 273 -3.69 8.69 16.82
CA GLY A 273 -4.42 8.06 17.92
C GLY A 273 -5.19 9.10 18.77
N GLY A 274 -5.73 8.68 19.92
CA GLY A 274 -6.34 9.61 20.90
C GLY A 274 -7.86 9.81 20.81
N THR A 275 -8.59 8.95 20.08
CA THR A 275 -10.05 9.07 19.87
C THR A 275 -10.90 8.12 20.74
N SER A 276 -10.36 7.65 21.87
CA SER A 276 -11.03 6.63 22.69
C SER A 276 -12.20 7.19 23.50
N LYS A 277 -13.29 6.42 23.60
CA LYS A 277 -14.47 6.71 24.42
C LYS A 277 -14.21 6.46 25.90
N GLY A 278 -13.43 7.33 26.53
CA GLY A 278 -13.23 7.35 27.98
C GLY A 278 -13.33 8.77 28.53
N ALA A 279 -13.18 8.92 29.85
CA ALA A 279 -13.18 10.20 30.57
C ALA A 279 -12.08 11.21 30.12
N GLY A 280 -11.30 10.88 29.09
CA GLY A 280 -10.13 11.60 28.61
C GLY A 280 -10.07 11.74 27.09
N ASP A 281 -11.18 12.06 26.42
CA ASP A 281 -11.13 12.54 25.03
C ASP A 281 -10.53 13.97 25.02
N LEU A 282 -9.22 14.03 25.28
CA LEU A 282 -8.42 15.21 25.52
C LEU A 282 -8.33 16.07 24.25
N SER A 283 -8.14 15.39 23.11
CA SER A 283 -7.84 15.99 21.82
C SER A 283 -9.01 16.80 21.25
N HIS A 284 -10.27 16.33 21.39
CA HIS A 284 -11.42 17.12 20.92
C HIS A 284 -11.64 18.40 21.74
N ARG A 285 -11.35 18.37 23.06
CA ARG A 285 -11.46 19.55 23.93
C ARG A 285 -10.41 20.60 23.57
N ILE A 286 -9.19 20.15 23.29
CA ILE A 286 -8.09 21.01 22.86
C ILE A 286 -8.45 21.71 21.54
N ILE A 287 -9.04 21.01 20.56
CA ILE A 287 -9.43 21.59 19.25
C ILE A 287 -10.26 22.87 19.41
N GLY A 288 -11.22 22.91 20.35
CA GLY A 288 -12.05 24.09 20.58
C GLY A 288 -11.26 25.35 21.01
N ARG A 289 -10.03 25.16 21.50
CA ARG A 289 -9.10 26.23 21.90
C ARG A 289 -8.02 26.54 20.85
N LEU A 290 -7.89 25.71 19.82
CA LEU A 290 -6.83 25.86 18.79
C LEU A 290 -7.20 26.85 17.69
N GLY A 291 -8.48 26.98 17.34
CA GLY A 291 -8.94 27.92 16.31
C GLY A 291 -10.40 27.69 15.93
N GLN A 292 -10.93 28.54 15.05
CA GLN A 292 -12.29 28.45 14.53
C GLN A 292 -12.30 27.83 13.11
N PRO A 293 -13.38 27.14 12.67
CA PRO A 293 -14.61 26.81 13.41
C PRO A 293 -14.47 25.64 14.41
N GLY A 294 -13.31 24.98 14.48
CA GLY A 294 -13.07 23.83 15.35
C GLY A 294 -13.59 22.53 14.75
N VAL A 295 -14.25 21.70 15.57
CA VAL A 295 -14.72 20.37 15.18
C VAL A 295 -15.82 20.46 14.12
N ILE A 296 -15.62 19.79 12.97
CA ILE A 296 -16.59 19.66 11.88
C ILE A 296 -17.38 18.35 12.00
N ALA A 297 -16.68 17.25 12.30
CA ALA A 297 -17.25 15.94 12.51
C ALA A 297 -16.51 15.24 13.65
N HIS A 298 -17.25 14.59 14.54
CA HIS A 298 -16.67 13.77 15.59
C HIS A 298 -17.54 12.53 15.78
N GLY A 299 -17.06 11.42 15.21
CA GLY A 299 -17.87 10.22 15.02
C GLY A 299 -18.44 10.15 13.60
N VAL A 300 -17.91 9.25 12.79
CA VAL A 300 -18.41 8.97 11.43
C VAL A 300 -19.00 7.56 11.38
N ALA A 301 -20.06 7.34 10.62
CA ALA A 301 -20.72 6.04 10.46
C ALA A 301 -19.90 5.05 9.61
N LEU A 302 -18.65 4.78 10.03
CA LEU A 302 -17.69 3.90 9.38
C LEU A 302 -17.35 2.68 10.24
N LYS A 303 -17.04 1.57 9.57
CA LYS A 303 -16.48 0.37 10.19
C LYS A 303 -15.35 -0.18 9.30
N PRO A 304 -14.12 -0.31 9.78
CA PRO A 304 -13.59 0.34 10.99
C PRO A 304 -13.58 1.88 10.86
N GLY A 305 -13.32 2.59 11.97
CA GLY A 305 -13.02 4.03 11.91
C GLY A 305 -14.08 4.98 12.48
N LYS A 306 -15.09 4.44 13.18
CA LYS A 306 -16.11 5.24 13.87
C LYS A 306 -15.58 6.48 14.61
N PRO A 307 -14.51 6.44 15.41
CA PRO A 307 -14.15 7.56 16.28
C PRO A 307 -13.34 8.68 15.56
N LEU A 308 -13.28 8.68 14.23
CA LEU A 308 -12.64 9.75 13.45
C LEU A 308 -13.16 11.14 13.86
N CYS A 309 -12.23 12.06 14.10
CA CYS A 309 -12.53 13.49 14.27
C CYS A 309 -11.90 14.30 13.12
N LEU A 310 -12.73 15.13 12.49
CA LEU A 310 -12.34 16.09 11.47
C LEU A 310 -12.59 17.49 12.00
N ALA A 311 -11.57 18.34 11.98
CA ALA A 311 -11.63 19.71 12.47
C ALA A 311 -10.88 20.66 11.56
N VAL A 312 -11.23 21.94 11.64
CA VAL A 312 -10.53 23.03 10.96
C VAL A 312 -10.23 24.11 12.00
N CYS A 313 -8.95 24.44 12.17
CA CYS A 313 -8.49 25.49 13.06
C CYS A 313 -7.84 26.58 12.22
N ASP A 314 -8.50 27.74 12.13
CA ASP A 314 -8.03 28.93 11.40
C ASP A 314 -7.61 28.62 9.95
N GLY A 315 -8.43 27.80 9.27
CA GLY A 315 -8.20 27.38 7.88
C GLY A 315 -7.24 26.21 7.69
N LYS A 316 -6.64 25.67 8.77
CA LYS A 316 -5.78 24.49 8.73
C LYS A 316 -6.55 23.23 9.16
N PRO A 317 -6.53 22.15 8.37
CA PRO A 317 -7.13 20.88 8.78
C PRO A 317 -6.39 20.26 9.97
N VAL A 318 -7.18 19.80 10.94
CA VAL A 318 -6.74 18.99 12.09
C VAL A 318 -7.55 17.70 12.06
N VAL A 319 -6.86 16.57 12.02
CA VAL A 319 -7.48 15.24 11.93
C VAL A 319 -7.04 14.39 13.10
N ILE A 320 -7.97 13.71 13.75
CA ILE A 320 -7.66 12.72 14.78
C ILE A 320 -8.14 11.36 14.30
N LEU A 321 -7.19 10.49 14.01
CA LEU A 321 -7.42 9.15 13.50
C LEU A 321 -7.76 8.17 14.63
N PRO A 322 -8.49 7.08 14.32
CA PRO A 322 -8.65 5.94 15.23
C PRO A 322 -7.30 5.34 15.66
N GLY A 323 -7.17 4.93 16.93
CA GLY A 323 -5.90 4.34 17.43
C GLY A 323 -5.54 2.95 16.89
N PHE A 324 -6.48 2.24 16.25
CA PHE A 324 -6.19 0.95 15.64
C PHE A 324 -5.60 1.09 14.21
N PRO A 325 -4.49 0.42 13.85
CA PRO A 325 -3.78 0.65 12.60
C PRO A 325 -4.62 0.55 11.33
N THR A 326 -5.43 -0.51 11.19
CA THR A 326 -6.24 -0.66 9.97
C THR A 326 -7.32 0.42 9.92
N SER A 327 -7.86 0.80 11.08
CA SER A 327 -8.88 1.84 11.20
C SER A 327 -8.31 3.21 10.79
N ALA A 328 -7.15 3.57 11.34
CA ALA A 328 -6.43 4.79 11.00
C ALA A 328 -6.20 4.88 9.50
N MET A 329 -5.65 3.82 8.91
CA MET A 329 -5.27 3.79 7.51
C MET A 329 -6.47 3.88 6.56
N PHE A 330 -7.55 3.16 6.87
CA PHE A 330 -8.80 3.29 6.11
C PHE A 330 -9.34 4.71 6.16
N THR A 331 -9.47 5.29 7.35
CA THR A 331 -9.97 6.65 7.48
C THR A 331 -9.05 7.67 6.82
N PHE A 332 -7.73 7.44 6.85
CA PHE A 332 -6.76 8.29 6.17
C PHE A 332 -6.94 8.26 4.65
N HIS A 333 -6.97 7.08 4.03
CA HIS A 333 -7.14 6.97 2.58
C HIS A 333 -8.52 7.42 2.10
N ASP A 334 -9.58 7.13 2.85
CA ASP A 334 -10.95 7.44 2.42
C ASP A 334 -11.31 8.92 2.61
N MET A 335 -10.85 9.54 3.70
CA MET A 335 -11.30 10.88 4.10
C MET A 335 -10.21 11.96 3.99
N ILE A 336 -8.93 11.59 4.10
CA ILE A 336 -7.83 12.56 4.24
C ILE A 336 -7.03 12.70 2.95
N VAL A 337 -6.74 11.61 2.25
CA VAL A 337 -6.05 11.63 0.96
C VAL A 337 -6.73 12.54 -0.07
N PRO A 338 -8.07 12.56 -0.25
CA PRO A 338 -8.72 13.48 -1.17
C PRO A 338 -8.41 14.96 -0.87
N VAL A 339 -8.43 15.33 0.41
CA VAL A 339 -8.13 16.69 0.88
C VAL A 339 -6.65 17.01 0.71
N LEU A 340 -5.76 16.11 1.14
CA LEU A 340 -4.31 16.27 1.05
C LEU A 340 -3.85 16.47 -0.40
N ARG A 341 -4.35 15.65 -1.32
CA ARG A 341 -4.00 15.75 -2.75
C ARG A 341 -4.48 17.07 -3.35
N ARG A 342 -5.68 17.52 -2.97
CA ARG A 342 -6.19 18.83 -3.39
C ARG A 342 -5.37 19.99 -2.82
N LEU A 343 -4.89 19.89 -1.58
CA LEU A 343 -3.94 20.84 -0.99
C LEU A 343 -2.60 20.85 -1.73
N ALA A 344 -2.15 19.71 -2.23
CA ALA A 344 -0.94 19.55 -3.03
C ALA A 344 -1.13 19.89 -4.53
N GLY A 345 -2.33 20.35 -4.93
CA GLY A 345 -2.66 20.60 -6.35
C GLY A 345 -2.66 19.36 -7.23
N LEU A 346 -2.63 18.17 -6.65
CA LEU A 346 -2.67 16.91 -7.36
C LEU A 346 -4.12 16.53 -7.72
N PRO A 347 -4.35 15.84 -8.85
CA PRO A 347 -5.66 15.30 -9.17
C PRO A 347 -6.08 14.28 -8.11
N PRO A 348 -7.38 14.00 -7.95
CA PRO A 348 -7.86 12.88 -7.16
C PRO A 348 -7.10 11.61 -7.53
N ARG A 349 -6.84 10.76 -6.53
CA ARG A 349 -6.13 9.50 -6.77
C ARG A 349 -6.94 8.68 -7.77
N SER A 350 -6.33 8.26 -8.87
CA SER A 350 -6.92 7.30 -9.79
C SER A 350 -6.78 5.92 -9.15
N ASP A 351 -7.68 5.59 -8.22
CA ASP A 351 -7.65 4.29 -7.59
C ASP A 351 -7.90 3.22 -8.64
N ALA A 352 -6.91 2.34 -8.81
CA ALA A 352 -7.10 1.15 -9.61
C ALA A 352 -8.18 0.31 -8.93
N LYS A 353 -9.23 0.01 -9.68
CA LYS A 353 -10.36 -0.78 -9.24
C LYS A 353 -10.44 -2.03 -10.08
N VAL A 354 -10.74 -3.15 -9.44
CA VAL A 354 -10.92 -4.43 -10.13
C VAL A 354 -12.18 -5.12 -9.65
N SER A 355 -12.85 -5.82 -10.57
CA SER A 355 -13.96 -6.70 -10.22
C SER A 355 -13.42 -8.03 -9.68
N ALA A 356 -13.96 -8.50 -8.56
CA ALA A 356 -13.59 -9.79 -7.98
C ALA A 356 -14.78 -10.44 -7.27
N THR A 357 -14.82 -11.77 -7.30
CA THR A 357 -15.86 -12.56 -6.62
C THR A 357 -15.48 -12.80 -5.17
N VAL A 358 -16.40 -12.54 -4.24
CA VAL A 358 -16.18 -12.80 -2.81
C VAL A 358 -16.55 -14.25 -2.50
N PRO A 359 -15.60 -15.11 -2.07
CA PRO A 359 -15.83 -16.56 -2.00
C PRO A 359 -16.59 -16.99 -0.74
N VAL A 360 -16.73 -16.10 0.24
CA VAL A 360 -17.32 -16.38 1.56
C VAL A 360 -18.24 -15.27 2.00
N ARG A 361 -19.27 -15.61 2.77
CA ARG A 361 -20.19 -14.62 3.34
C ARG A 361 -19.45 -13.71 4.32
N ILE A 362 -19.58 -12.40 4.16
CA ILE A 362 -19.06 -11.40 5.09
C ILE A 362 -20.23 -10.83 5.87
N ALA A 363 -20.25 -10.99 7.19
CA ALA A 363 -21.26 -10.36 8.03
C ALA A 363 -20.92 -8.88 8.25
N SER A 364 -21.94 -8.02 8.23
CA SER A 364 -21.84 -6.57 8.44
C SER A 364 -22.87 -6.11 9.49
N GLU A 365 -22.79 -4.85 9.90
CA GLU A 365 -23.75 -4.23 10.81
C GLU A 365 -24.54 -3.12 10.11
N LEU A 366 -25.85 -3.08 10.30
CA LEU A 366 -26.69 -2.00 9.79
C LEU A 366 -26.30 -0.65 10.40
N GLY A 367 -26.39 0.40 9.58
CA GLY A 367 -26.17 1.79 9.94
C GLY A 367 -24.70 2.26 9.83
N ARG A 368 -23.78 1.45 9.30
CA ARG A 368 -22.38 1.84 9.06
C ARG A 368 -21.85 1.30 7.75
N THR A 369 -21.18 2.14 6.99
CA THR A 369 -20.43 1.69 5.82
C THR A 369 -19.23 0.88 6.30
N GLU A 370 -19.14 -0.39 5.90
CA GLU A 370 -18.07 -1.29 6.31
C GLU A 370 -17.05 -1.48 5.19
N PHE A 371 -15.77 -1.25 5.50
CA PHE A 371 -14.65 -1.49 4.62
C PHE A 371 -13.91 -2.76 5.06
N VAL A 372 -13.74 -3.69 4.13
CA VAL A 372 -13.13 -5.00 4.40
C VAL A 372 -11.88 -5.15 3.55
N MET A 373 -10.74 -5.32 4.20
CA MET A 373 -9.49 -5.63 3.51
C MET A 373 -9.60 -6.98 2.81
N VAL A 374 -9.06 -7.06 1.60
CA VAL A 374 -9.05 -8.30 0.83
C VAL A 374 -7.67 -8.61 0.26
N SER A 375 -7.39 -9.90 0.16
CA SER A 375 -6.30 -10.41 -0.68
C SER A 375 -6.90 -10.98 -1.96
N LEU A 376 -6.33 -10.60 -3.09
CA LEU A 376 -6.75 -11.05 -4.41
C LEU A 376 -6.00 -12.32 -4.81
N VAL A 377 -6.75 -13.31 -5.30
CA VAL A 377 -6.19 -14.55 -5.85
C VAL A 377 -6.86 -14.87 -7.17
N GLU A 378 -6.19 -15.69 -7.99
CA GLU A 378 -6.73 -16.13 -9.27
C GLU A 378 -7.69 -17.32 -9.11
N GLY A 379 -8.93 -17.11 -9.50
CA GLY A 379 -9.96 -18.15 -9.64
C GLY A 379 -10.09 -18.65 -11.08
N ARG A 380 -11.02 -19.59 -11.30
CA ARG A 380 -11.29 -20.15 -12.64
C ARG A 380 -11.97 -19.15 -13.58
N GLU A 381 -12.79 -18.27 -13.03
CA GLU A 381 -13.67 -17.35 -13.78
C GLU A 381 -13.22 -15.87 -13.64
N GLY A 382 -12.13 -15.62 -12.93
CA GLY A 382 -11.65 -14.27 -12.64
C GLY A 382 -10.98 -14.15 -11.28
N LEU A 383 -10.79 -12.91 -10.80
CA LEU A 383 -10.21 -12.64 -9.50
C LEU A 383 -11.18 -13.00 -8.38
N ILE A 384 -10.63 -13.47 -7.27
CA ILE A 384 -11.35 -13.79 -6.03
C ILE A 384 -10.82 -12.90 -4.92
N ALA A 385 -11.73 -12.24 -4.19
CA ALA A 385 -11.40 -11.33 -3.10
C ALA A 385 -11.61 -12.02 -1.74
N TYR A 386 -10.52 -12.49 -1.13
CA TYR A 386 -10.56 -13.12 0.18
C TYR A 386 -10.55 -12.08 1.30
N PRO A 387 -11.59 -11.99 2.14
CA PRO A 387 -11.63 -11.04 3.24
C PRO A 387 -10.59 -11.39 4.30
N SER A 388 -9.90 -10.37 4.81
CA SER A 388 -8.98 -10.52 5.92
C SER A 388 -9.78 -10.75 7.22
N GLY A 389 -9.76 -11.98 7.74
CA GLY A 389 -10.52 -12.36 8.94
C GLY A 389 -9.97 -11.85 10.27
N LYS A 390 -9.04 -10.89 10.27
CA LYS A 390 -8.42 -10.35 11.49
C LYS A 390 -9.06 -8.98 11.83
N GLY A 391 -9.32 -8.74 13.11
CA GLY A 391 -9.94 -7.50 13.59
C GLY A 391 -9.10 -6.25 13.32
N SER A 392 -9.65 -5.07 13.63
CA SER A 392 -9.10 -3.76 13.27
C SER A 392 -7.68 -3.44 13.77
N GLY A 393 -7.16 -4.21 14.75
CA GLY A 393 -5.79 -4.08 15.25
C GLY A 393 -4.71 -4.80 14.43
N ALA A 394 -5.07 -5.53 13.36
CA ALA A 394 -4.13 -6.42 12.69
C ALA A 394 -3.27 -5.71 11.62
N ILE A 395 -2.04 -5.34 12.00
CA ILE A 395 -1.04 -4.74 11.07
C ILE A 395 -0.75 -5.67 9.88
N THR A 396 -0.62 -6.98 10.13
CA THR A 396 -0.36 -7.96 9.07
C THR A 396 -1.44 -7.99 8.01
N SER A 397 -2.69 -7.69 8.39
CA SER A 397 -3.80 -7.68 7.43
C SER A 397 -3.68 -6.52 6.47
N PHE A 398 -3.21 -5.37 6.94
CA PHE A 398 -2.96 -4.22 6.09
C PHE A 398 -1.79 -4.47 5.13
N ALA A 399 -0.65 -4.90 5.66
CA ALA A 399 0.55 -5.13 4.86
C ALA A 399 0.40 -6.23 3.77
N GLN A 400 -0.54 -7.17 3.97
CA GLN A 400 -0.78 -8.29 3.05
C GLN A 400 -2.04 -8.14 2.20
N ALA A 401 -2.81 -7.07 2.39
CA ALA A 401 -3.99 -6.79 1.59
C ALA A 401 -3.61 -6.15 0.26
N ASP A 402 -4.31 -6.54 -0.80
CA ASP A 402 -4.13 -5.92 -2.13
C ASP A 402 -5.07 -4.71 -2.29
N GLY A 403 -6.12 -4.66 -1.48
CA GLY A 403 -7.09 -3.59 -1.47
C GLY A 403 -8.20 -3.82 -0.46
N PHE A 404 -9.33 -3.17 -0.68
CA PHE A 404 -10.52 -3.30 0.13
C PHE A 404 -11.81 -3.24 -0.68
N LEU A 405 -12.87 -3.84 -0.14
CA LEU A 405 -14.22 -3.72 -0.64
C LEU A 405 -15.09 -2.90 0.32
N ARG A 406 -16.18 -2.34 -0.20
CA ARG A 406 -17.16 -1.56 0.57
C ARG A 406 -18.47 -2.35 0.70
N ILE A 407 -18.98 -2.43 1.92
CA ILE A 407 -20.32 -2.92 2.24
C ILE A 407 -21.15 -1.68 2.64
N GLU A 408 -22.25 -1.46 1.95
CA GLU A 408 -23.12 -0.31 2.17
C GLU A 408 -23.75 -0.31 3.56
N ALA A 409 -24.02 0.87 4.11
CA ALA A 409 -24.55 1.02 5.46
C ALA A 409 -25.91 0.34 5.71
N LEU A 410 -26.67 0.06 4.66
CA LEU A 410 -27.97 -0.62 4.76
C LEU A 410 -27.88 -2.14 4.54
N ALA A 411 -26.67 -2.70 4.38
CA ALA A 411 -26.44 -4.13 4.24
C ALA A 411 -25.90 -4.75 5.54
N ASP A 412 -26.55 -5.81 6.00
CA ASP A 412 -26.14 -6.60 7.17
C ASP A 412 -25.20 -7.77 6.78
N GLN A 413 -24.96 -7.97 5.49
CA GLN A 413 -23.99 -8.93 4.98
C GLN A 413 -23.67 -8.68 3.50
N MET A 414 -22.54 -9.24 3.07
CA MET A 414 -22.22 -9.51 1.68
C MET A 414 -22.27 -11.04 1.47
N PRO A 415 -23.19 -11.55 0.63
CA PRO A 415 -23.27 -12.99 0.33
C PRO A 415 -21.99 -13.55 -0.30
N ALA A 416 -21.78 -14.86 -0.15
CA ALA A 416 -20.77 -15.56 -0.94
C ALA A 416 -21.20 -15.59 -2.41
N GLY A 417 -20.23 -15.45 -3.32
CA GLY A 417 -20.44 -15.38 -4.76
C GLY A 417 -20.77 -13.99 -5.29
N THR A 418 -20.87 -12.97 -4.42
CA THR A 418 -21.07 -11.58 -4.87
C THR A 418 -19.88 -11.09 -5.66
N GLU A 419 -20.13 -10.55 -6.85
CA GLU A 419 -19.16 -9.76 -7.61
C GLU A 419 -19.07 -8.37 -6.99
N ALA A 420 -17.89 -7.97 -6.56
CA ALA A 420 -17.66 -6.71 -5.86
C ALA A 420 -16.47 -5.95 -6.46
N GLU A 421 -16.56 -4.63 -6.42
CA GLU A 421 -15.45 -3.76 -6.79
C GLU A 421 -14.45 -3.66 -5.63
N VAL A 422 -13.19 -4.01 -5.91
CA VAL A 422 -12.07 -3.89 -4.98
C VAL A 422 -11.26 -2.65 -5.35
N THR A 423 -11.13 -1.74 -4.38
CA THR A 423 -10.25 -0.57 -4.49
C THR A 423 -8.85 -0.98 -4.06
N LEU A 424 -7.86 -0.88 -4.96
CA LEU A 424 -6.50 -1.34 -4.69
C LEU A 424 -5.67 -0.33 -3.91
N PHE A 425 -4.81 -0.83 -3.02
CA PHE A 425 -3.81 0.01 -2.35
C PHE A 425 -2.66 0.40 -3.28
N THR A 426 -2.41 -0.38 -4.33
CA THR A 426 -1.40 -0.10 -5.37
C THR A 426 -2.05 0.02 -6.74
N PRO A 427 -1.47 0.78 -7.69
CA PRO A 427 -2.06 1.00 -9.02
C PRO A 427 -2.13 -0.25 -9.91
N HIS A 428 -1.51 -1.37 -9.50
CA HIS A 428 -1.48 -2.61 -10.25
C HIS A 428 -1.85 -3.80 -9.37
N VAL A 429 -2.64 -4.73 -9.90
CA VAL A 429 -2.85 -6.05 -9.29
C VAL A 429 -1.58 -6.87 -9.48
N ARG A 430 -1.07 -7.45 -8.39
CA ARG A 430 -0.04 -8.49 -8.45
C ARG A 430 -0.64 -9.80 -8.00
N VAL A 431 -1.11 -10.58 -8.96
CA VAL A 431 -1.62 -11.92 -8.68
C VAL A 431 -0.45 -12.80 -8.21
N PRO A 432 -0.59 -13.52 -7.10
CA PRO A 432 0.47 -14.39 -6.58
C PRO A 432 0.70 -15.63 -7.47
N ASP A 433 1.94 -16.06 -7.59
CA ASP A 433 2.33 -17.29 -8.31
C ASP A 433 1.84 -18.56 -7.59
N LEU A 434 1.89 -18.52 -6.25
CA LEU A 434 1.47 -19.60 -5.36
C LEU A 434 0.46 -19.11 -4.32
N VAL A 435 -0.69 -19.76 -4.24
CA VAL A 435 -1.76 -19.45 -3.28
C VAL A 435 -1.91 -20.58 -2.28
N ILE A 436 -1.69 -20.26 -1.00
CA ILE A 436 -1.83 -21.17 0.12
C ILE A 436 -2.95 -20.66 1.03
N VAL A 437 -4.02 -21.43 1.19
CA VAL A 437 -5.19 -21.03 1.99
C VAL A 437 -5.47 -22.10 3.04
N GLY A 438 -5.33 -21.79 4.33
CA GLY A 438 -5.58 -22.77 5.37
C GLY A 438 -5.06 -22.39 6.74
N SER A 439 -4.47 -23.37 7.42
CA SER A 439 -3.90 -23.20 8.76
C SER A 439 -2.62 -22.37 8.72
N HIS A 440 -2.35 -21.63 9.79
CA HIS A 440 -1.11 -20.87 9.94
C HIS A 440 -0.04 -21.69 10.69
N CYS A 441 1.22 -21.61 10.25
CA CYS A 441 2.37 -22.13 10.97
C CYS A 441 3.63 -21.37 10.58
N THR A 442 4.48 -21.02 11.54
CA THR A 442 5.78 -20.37 11.30
C THR A 442 6.74 -21.25 10.50
N GLY A 443 6.56 -22.58 10.52
CA GLY A 443 7.31 -23.49 9.65
C GLY A 443 7.02 -23.29 8.16
N LEU A 444 5.83 -22.76 7.80
CA LEU A 444 5.50 -22.46 6.42
C LEU A 444 6.38 -21.33 5.86
N ASP A 445 6.63 -20.31 6.67
CA ASP A 445 7.47 -19.18 6.28
C ASP A 445 8.90 -19.61 5.94
N LEU A 446 9.42 -20.66 6.63
CA LEU A 446 10.73 -21.23 6.35
C LEU A 446 10.82 -21.94 5.01
N VAL A 447 9.72 -22.56 4.56
CA VAL A 447 9.64 -23.24 3.27
C VAL A 447 9.42 -22.22 2.15
N THR A 448 8.51 -21.27 2.35
CA THR A 448 8.17 -20.27 1.34
C THR A 448 9.27 -19.23 1.13
N ALA A 449 10.17 -19.02 2.09
CA ALA A 449 11.34 -18.14 1.94
C ALA A 449 12.19 -18.49 0.72
N GLN A 450 12.40 -19.78 0.42
CA GLN A 450 13.17 -20.21 -0.76
C GLN A 450 12.49 -19.79 -2.07
N LEU A 451 11.15 -19.85 -2.12
CA LEU A 451 10.38 -19.45 -3.28
C LEU A 451 10.49 -17.94 -3.51
N SER A 452 10.41 -17.14 -2.44
CA SER A 452 10.57 -15.70 -2.52
C SER A 452 11.98 -15.28 -2.97
N HIS A 453 13.02 -15.97 -2.51
CA HIS A 453 14.38 -15.75 -3.03
C HIS A 453 14.52 -16.14 -4.51
N GLY A 454 13.74 -17.11 -4.98
CA GLY A 454 13.60 -17.47 -6.39
C GLY A 454 12.74 -16.51 -7.22
N GLY A 455 12.24 -15.42 -6.63
CA GLY A 455 11.43 -14.41 -7.32
C GLY A 455 9.92 -14.73 -7.40
N LEU A 456 9.46 -15.82 -6.76
CA LEU A 456 8.04 -16.17 -6.74
C LEU A 456 7.29 -15.43 -5.64
N ILE A 457 6.10 -14.94 -5.99
CA ILE A 457 5.18 -14.28 -5.07
C ILE A 457 4.26 -15.33 -4.44
N VAL A 458 4.45 -15.58 -3.14
CA VAL A 458 3.61 -16.49 -2.37
C VAL A 458 2.56 -15.70 -1.59
N ARG A 459 1.31 -16.17 -1.63
CA ARG A 459 0.21 -15.65 -0.79
C ARG A 459 -0.24 -16.71 0.18
N SER A 460 -0.18 -16.39 1.48
CA SER A 460 -0.70 -17.24 2.54
C SER A 460 -1.91 -16.57 3.20
N ILE A 461 -3.07 -17.24 3.17
CA ILE A 461 -4.32 -16.74 3.76
C ILE A 461 -4.73 -17.69 4.90
N ALA A 462 -4.69 -17.17 6.12
CA ALA A 462 -4.97 -17.94 7.32
C ALA A 462 -6.49 -17.99 7.61
N VAL A 463 -7.14 -19.06 7.16
CA VAL A 463 -8.59 -19.33 7.39
C VAL A 463 -8.84 -20.58 8.24
N GLY A 464 -7.78 -21.23 8.73
CA GLY A 464 -7.85 -22.50 9.46
C GLY A 464 -8.01 -23.72 8.53
N SER A 465 -7.85 -24.93 9.07
CA SER A 465 -7.80 -26.16 8.26
C SER A 465 -9.08 -26.41 7.46
N LEU A 466 -10.25 -26.28 8.10
CA LEU A 466 -11.55 -26.50 7.43
C LEU A 466 -11.84 -25.45 6.35
N GLY A 467 -11.52 -24.18 6.63
CA GLY A 467 -11.62 -23.11 5.63
C GLY A 467 -10.71 -23.36 4.43
N GLY A 468 -9.50 -23.86 4.69
CA GLY A 468 -8.54 -24.23 3.65
C GLY A 468 -9.02 -25.37 2.77
N LEU A 469 -9.55 -26.44 3.36
CA LEU A 469 -10.15 -27.54 2.60
C LEU A 469 -11.33 -27.08 1.73
N ALA A 470 -12.16 -26.18 2.26
CA ALA A 470 -13.26 -25.60 1.49
C ALA A 470 -12.76 -24.76 0.29
N ALA A 471 -11.72 -23.95 0.48
CA ALA A 471 -11.05 -23.19 -0.58
C ALA A 471 -10.41 -24.10 -1.64
N ALA A 472 -9.70 -25.14 -1.20
CA ALA A 472 -9.08 -26.14 -2.07
C ALA A 472 -10.12 -26.87 -2.93
N LYS A 473 -11.26 -27.26 -2.32
CA LYS A 473 -12.38 -27.90 -3.04
C LYS A 473 -12.99 -26.99 -4.11
N ARG A 474 -13.04 -25.68 -3.88
CA ARG A 474 -13.48 -24.70 -4.88
C ARG A 474 -12.39 -24.35 -5.91
N GLY A 475 -11.17 -24.86 -5.73
CA GLY A 475 -10.04 -24.62 -6.61
C GLY A 475 -9.48 -23.20 -6.52
N GLU A 476 -9.64 -22.55 -5.37
CA GLU A 476 -9.27 -21.16 -5.11
C GLU A 476 -7.86 -21.01 -4.51
N CYS A 477 -7.21 -22.13 -4.20
CA CYS A 477 -5.82 -22.19 -3.76
C CYS A 477 -5.10 -23.38 -4.41
N ASP A 478 -3.77 -23.36 -4.34
CA ASP A 478 -2.94 -24.48 -4.80
C ASP A 478 -2.76 -25.53 -3.69
N LEU A 479 -2.51 -25.08 -2.45
CA LEU A 479 -2.36 -25.94 -1.28
C LEU A 479 -3.17 -25.41 -0.09
N ALA A 480 -3.73 -26.35 0.67
CA ALA A 480 -4.39 -26.05 1.95
C ALA A 480 -3.64 -26.74 3.12
N PRO A 481 -2.90 -25.98 3.95
CA PRO A 481 -2.27 -26.54 5.15
C PRO A 481 -3.32 -26.93 6.19
N ILE A 482 -3.22 -28.16 6.69
CA ILE A 482 -4.18 -28.80 7.59
C ILE A 482 -3.49 -29.56 8.73
N HIS A 483 -4.18 -29.61 9.87
CA HIS A 483 -3.75 -30.38 11.05
C HIS A 483 -4.97 -30.89 11.83
N LEU A 484 -5.86 -31.58 11.13
CA LEU A 484 -7.12 -32.08 11.67
C LEU A 484 -6.93 -33.49 12.23
N LEU A 485 -7.25 -33.67 13.51
CA LEU A 485 -7.28 -34.98 14.16
C LEU A 485 -8.70 -35.53 14.11
N ASP A 486 -8.88 -36.71 13.52
CA ASP A 486 -10.12 -37.45 13.63
C ASP A 486 -10.15 -38.24 14.95
N ASP A 487 -11.15 -37.98 15.78
CA ASP A 487 -11.24 -38.54 17.13
C ASP A 487 -11.58 -40.04 17.14
N LYS A 488 -12.19 -40.55 16.07
CA LYS A 488 -12.60 -41.95 15.92
C LYS A 488 -11.48 -42.84 15.42
N THR A 489 -10.76 -42.41 14.39
CA THR A 489 -9.67 -43.20 13.79
C THR A 489 -8.32 -42.91 14.41
N GLU A 490 -8.19 -41.83 15.19
CA GLU A 490 -6.92 -41.31 15.72
C GLU A 490 -5.88 -41.04 14.63
N THR A 491 -6.35 -40.77 13.40
CA THR A 491 -5.51 -40.40 12.27
C THR A 491 -5.63 -38.91 11.97
N TYR A 492 -4.51 -38.33 11.51
CA TYR A 492 -4.49 -36.93 11.08
C TYR A 492 -4.75 -36.80 9.58
N ASN A 493 -5.49 -35.76 9.21
CA ASN A 493 -5.63 -35.17 7.87
C ASN A 493 -6.29 -36.07 6.81
N THR A 494 -5.87 -37.33 6.65
CA THR A 494 -6.36 -38.27 5.64
C THR A 494 -7.88 -38.41 5.61
N PRO A 495 -8.61 -38.54 6.74
CA PRO A 495 -10.07 -38.68 6.71
C PRO A 495 -10.83 -37.46 6.16
N TYR A 496 -10.16 -36.30 6.07
CA TYR A 496 -10.77 -35.04 5.63
C TYR A 496 -10.49 -34.73 4.16
N LEU A 497 -9.71 -35.55 3.46
CA LEU A 497 -9.47 -35.39 2.04
C LEU A 497 -10.66 -35.89 1.21
N VAL A 498 -10.97 -35.14 0.15
CA VAL A 498 -12.02 -35.46 -0.82
C VAL A 498 -11.40 -35.66 -2.19
N GLU A 499 -12.18 -36.19 -3.13
CA GLU A 499 -11.75 -36.35 -4.52
C GLU A 499 -11.17 -35.04 -5.09
N GLY A 500 -10.01 -35.15 -5.76
CA GLY A 500 -9.28 -34.02 -6.32
C GLY A 500 -8.25 -33.36 -5.38
N LEU A 501 -8.11 -33.87 -4.14
CA LEU A 501 -7.08 -33.45 -3.19
C LEU A 501 -6.08 -34.58 -2.91
N GLU A 502 -4.80 -34.25 -2.88
CA GLU A 502 -3.69 -35.15 -2.54
C GLU A 502 -3.04 -34.73 -1.22
N LEU A 503 -2.74 -35.68 -0.32
CA LEU A 503 -1.98 -35.35 0.89
C LEU A 503 -0.49 -35.23 0.54
N VAL A 504 0.09 -34.07 0.84
CA VAL A 504 1.53 -33.87 0.82
C VAL A 504 2.01 -33.77 2.28
N PRO A 505 2.80 -34.74 2.76
CA PRO A 505 3.35 -34.69 4.11
C PRO A 505 4.21 -33.45 4.31
N GLY A 506 3.98 -32.72 5.40
CA GLY A 506 4.76 -31.54 5.75
C GLY A 506 5.76 -31.83 6.87
N TRP A 507 5.37 -31.50 8.10
CA TRP A 507 6.19 -31.73 9.28
C TRP A 507 5.35 -32.06 10.51
N ARG A 508 6.00 -32.55 11.55
CA ARG A 508 5.41 -32.81 12.86
C ARG A 508 5.72 -31.67 13.83
N ARG A 509 4.75 -31.36 14.67
CA ARG A 509 4.84 -30.36 15.74
C ARG A 509 4.59 -31.06 17.06
N MET A 510 5.55 -31.01 17.98
CA MET A 510 5.35 -31.55 19.33
C MET A 510 4.41 -30.60 20.09
N GLN A 511 3.24 -31.10 20.50
CA GLN A 511 2.30 -30.43 21.38
C GLN A 511 2.54 -30.85 22.82
N GLY A 512 2.36 -29.92 23.76
CA GLY A 512 2.66 -30.17 25.15
C GLY A 512 2.18 -29.06 26.08
N ILE A 513 2.25 -29.35 27.39
CA ILE A 513 1.87 -28.42 28.45
C ILE A 513 2.97 -27.37 28.57
N VAL A 514 2.60 -26.11 28.53
CA VAL A 514 3.49 -24.97 28.75
C VAL A 514 3.21 -24.33 30.09
N PHE A 515 4.27 -23.95 30.81
CA PHE A 515 4.24 -23.37 32.14
C PHE A 515 5.50 -22.51 32.35
N ARG A 516 5.58 -21.73 33.44
CA ARG A 516 6.81 -20.97 33.75
C ARG A 516 7.86 -21.85 34.40
N MET A 517 9.13 -21.69 34.03
CA MET A 517 10.25 -22.37 34.69
C MET A 517 10.23 -22.08 36.21
N GLY A 518 10.54 -23.07 37.03
CA GLY A 518 10.50 -23.03 38.49
C GLY A 518 9.14 -23.39 39.11
N ASP A 519 8.08 -23.62 38.31
CA ASP A 519 6.76 -23.96 38.85
C ASP A 519 6.70 -25.45 39.24
N GLN A 520 6.76 -25.71 40.55
CA GLN A 520 6.77 -27.06 41.13
C GLN A 520 5.51 -27.88 40.82
N ARG A 521 4.41 -27.25 40.39
CA ARG A 521 3.20 -27.97 39.95
C ARG A 521 3.41 -28.70 38.62
N PHE A 522 4.49 -28.40 37.89
CA PHE A 522 4.75 -28.92 36.55
C PHE A 522 6.17 -29.49 36.39
N GLU A 523 7.18 -28.90 37.05
CA GLU A 523 8.57 -29.31 36.88
C GLU A 523 8.81 -30.80 37.20
N GLY A 524 9.43 -31.52 36.25
CA GLY A 524 9.77 -32.93 36.40
C GLY A 524 8.60 -33.91 36.30
N LEU A 525 7.37 -33.42 36.06
CA LEU A 525 6.17 -34.26 35.98
C LEU A 525 5.81 -34.66 34.54
N GLY A 526 5.12 -35.79 34.40
CA GLY A 526 4.44 -36.15 33.16
C GLY A 526 3.15 -35.33 32.95
N ALA A 527 2.65 -35.27 31.72
CA ALA A 527 1.50 -34.41 31.37
C ALA A 527 0.24 -34.66 32.23
N LYS A 528 -0.07 -35.94 32.54
CA LYS A 528 -1.23 -36.29 33.37
C LYS A 528 -1.05 -35.87 34.83
N GLU A 529 0.16 -36.05 35.37
CA GLU A 529 0.51 -35.70 36.75
C GLU A 529 0.49 -34.18 36.94
N ALA A 530 1.03 -33.44 35.97
CA ALA A 530 1.04 -31.99 35.96
C ALA A 530 -0.39 -31.40 35.92
N VAL A 531 -1.27 -31.96 35.09
CA VAL A 531 -2.68 -31.53 35.06
C VAL A 531 -3.37 -31.86 36.39
N ALA A 532 -3.13 -33.05 36.97
CA ALA A 532 -3.70 -33.39 38.27
C ALA A 532 -3.21 -32.45 39.38
N ALA A 533 -1.92 -32.11 39.40
CA ALA A 533 -1.34 -31.14 40.33
C ALA A 533 -1.93 -29.73 40.15
N ALA A 534 -2.10 -29.29 38.91
CA ALA A 534 -2.74 -28.01 38.60
C ALA A 534 -4.21 -27.97 39.04
N LEU A 535 -4.97 -29.04 38.84
CA LEU A 535 -6.37 -29.14 39.26
C LEU A 535 -6.55 -29.21 40.79
N ALA A 536 -5.53 -29.68 41.51
CA ALA A 536 -5.53 -29.73 42.98
C ALA A 536 -5.30 -28.36 43.63
N ASP A 537 -4.79 -27.38 42.89
CA ASP A 537 -4.54 -26.01 43.35
C ASP A 537 -5.56 -25.03 42.74
N PRO A 538 -6.56 -24.55 43.51
CA PRO A 538 -7.56 -23.61 43.02
C PRO A 538 -7.00 -22.26 42.55
N ALA A 539 -5.76 -21.90 42.93
CA ALA A 539 -5.10 -20.68 42.47
C ALA A 539 -4.41 -20.86 41.10
N CYS A 540 -4.31 -22.10 40.58
CA CYS A 540 -3.72 -22.39 39.30
C CYS A 540 -4.72 -22.14 38.15
N ILE A 541 -4.47 -21.11 37.37
CA ILE A 541 -5.33 -20.65 36.28
C ILE A 541 -4.81 -21.22 34.95
N MET A 542 -5.69 -21.84 34.16
CA MET A 542 -5.32 -22.31 32.82
C MET A 542 -5.60 -21.25 31.75
N VAL A 543 -4.93 -21.37 30.61
CA VAL A 543 -5.35 -20.80 29.33
C VAL A 543 -5.57 -21.93 28.34
N ASN A 544 -6.75 -21.97 27.72
CA ASN A 544 -7.17 -23.07 26.85
C ASN A 544 -6.90 -22.72 25.35
N ARG A 545 -7.36 -23.58 24.43
CA ARG A 545 -7.37 -23.35 22.99
C ARG A 545 -8.80 -23.21 22.47
N ASN A 546 -8.97 -22.49 21.37
CA ASN A 546 -10.26 -22.36 20.70
C ASN A 546 -10.89 -23.73 20.38
N GLN A 547 -12.22 -23.79 20.50
CA GLN A 547 -13.00 -24.96 20.10
C GLN A 547 -12.73 -25.34 18.63
N GLY A 548 -12.79 -26.64 18.35
CA GLY A 548 -12.54 -27.21 17.03
C GLY A 548 -11.06 -27.38 16.65
N ALA A 549 -10.10 -26.95 17.49
CA ALA A 549 -8.68 -27.24 17.27
C ALA A 549 -8.32 -28.66 17.74
N GLY A 550 -7.41 -29.35 17.02
CA GLY A 550 -6.89 -30.65 17.46
C GLY A 550 -6.26 -30.60 18.87
N THR A 551 -5.53 -29.53 19.17
CA THR A 551 -4.99 -29.27 20.52
C THR A 551 -6.09 -29.22 21.58
N ARG A 552 -7.28 -28.69 21.25
CA ARG A 552 -8.39 -28.61 22.20
C ARG A 552 -8.92 -30.00 22.57
N ILE A 553 -8.98 -30.92 21.61
CA ILE A 553 -9.35 -32.33 21.86
C ILE A 553 -8.37 -32.95 22.86
N LEU A 554 -7.06 -32.71 22.69
CA LEU A 554 -6.03 -33.24 23.59
C LEU A 554 -6.13 -32.68 25.02
N ILE A 555 -6.34 -31.36 25.16
CA ILE A 555 -6.53 -30.71 26.46
C ILE A 555 -7.78 -31.28 27.15
N ASP A 556 -8.91 -31.36 26.43
CA ASP A 556 -10.17 -31.83 27.01
C ASP A 556 -10.09 -33.31 27.43
N ARG A 557 -9.32 -34.14 26.70
CA ARG A 557 -9.00 -35.52 27.11
C ARG A 557 -8.20 -35.56 28.41
N LEU A 558 -7.22 -34.67 28.60
CA LEU A 558 -6.44 -34.57 29.84
C LEU A 558 -7.28 -34.07 31.03
N LEU A 559 -8.22 -33.15 30.78
CA LEU A 559 -9.09 -32.58 31.82
C LEU A 559 -10.18 -33.55 32.29
N GLY A 560 -10.50 -34.59 31.52
CA GLY A 560 -11.49 -35.59 31.90
C GLY A 560 -12.89 -35.02 32.16
N GLY A 561 -13.26 -33.93 31.47
CA GLY A 561 -14.54 -33.22 31.65
C GLY A 561 -14.53 -32.10 32.69
N THR A 562 -13.45 -31.95 33.45
CA THR A 562 -13.27 -30.84 34.42
C THR A 562 -13.12 -29.50 33.70
N ARG A 563 -13.61 -28.42 34.30
CA ARG A 563 -13.51 -27.05 33.77
C ARG A 563 -12.88 -26.12 34.82
N PRO A 564 -11.55 -26.11 34.97
CA PRO A 564 -10.88 -25.28 35.97
C PRO A 564 -10.92 -23.78 35.62
N GLU A 565 -10.45 -22.95 36.54
CA GLU A 565 -10.34 -21.51 36.32
C GLU A 565 -9.53 -21.18 35.05
N GLY A 566 -10.07 -20.27 34.24
CA GLY A 566 -9.50 -19.92 32.94
C GLY A 566 -9.83 -20.88 31.77
N TYR A 567 -10.61 -21.96 31.98
CA TYR A 567 -11.05 -22.87 30.91
C TYR A 567 -11.74 -22.19 29.71
N TRP A 568 -12.45 -21.09 29.98
CA TRP A 568 -13.15 -20.30 28.96
C TRP A 568 -12.27 -19.26 28.25
N ASN A 569 -11.04 -19.05 28.72
CA ASN A 569 -10.04 -18.24 28.02
C ASN A 569 -9.48 -19.07 26.84
N GLN A 570 -9.95 -18.78 25.63
CA GLN A 570 -9.75 -19.60 24.44
C GLN A 570 -9.08 -18.82 23.30
N PRO A 571 -7.81 -18.42 23.45
CA PRO A 571 -7.05 -17.81 22.35
C PRO A 571 -7.00 -18.73 21.12
N ARG A 572 -6.83 -18.13 19.94
CA ARG A 572 -6.81 -18.83 18.64
C ARG A 572 -5.44 -19.30 18.17
N SER A 573 -4.35 -18.83 18.78
CA SER A 573 -2.98 -19.20 18.41
C SER A 573 -2.19 -19.81 19.58
N HIS A 574 -1.18 -20.61 19.24
CA HIS A 574 -0.20 -21.15 20.19
C HIS A 574 0.58 -20.05 20.90
N ASN A 575 0.99 -18.99 20.18
CA ASN A 575 1.72 -17.86 20.77
C ASN A 575 0.88 -17.11 21.80
N ALA A 576 -0.44 -16.99 21.63
CA ALA A 576 -1.30 -16.34 22.60
C ALA A 576 -1.45 -17.12 23.91
N VAL A 577 -1.37 -18.47 23.85
CA VAL A 577 -1.28 -19.33 25.05
C VAL A 577 0.04 -19.06 25.78
N ALA A 578 1.17 -19.15 25.08
CA ALA A 578 2.49 -18.92 25.68
C ALA A 578 2.61 -17.49 26.25
N ALA A 579 2.11 -16.48 25.54
CA ALA A 579 2.09 -15.10 26.02
C ALA A 579 1.25 -14.95 27.30
N ALA A 580 0.09 -15.61 27.41
CA ALA A 580 -0.71 -15.57 28.63
C ALA A 580 0.04 -16.16 29.82
N VAL A 581 0.82 -17.24 29.62
CA VAL A 581 1.64 -17.86 30.66
C VAL A 581 2.83 -16.99 31.05
N ALA A 582 3.56 -16.47 30.07
CA ALA A 582 4.72 -15.58 30.29
C ALA A 582 4.34 -14.26 30.97
N GLN A 583 3.16 -13.72 30.66
CA GLN A 583 2.63 -12.47 31.21
C GLN A 583 1.86 -12.67 32.52
N HIS A 584 1.93 -13.86 33.14
CA HIS A 584 1.22 -14.17 34.39
C HIS A 584 -0.31 -14.00 34.33
N ARG A 585 -0.92 -14.05 33.13
CA ARG A 585 -2.38 -14.06 32.96
C ARG A 585 -2.98 -15.47 33.11
N ALA A 586 -2.13 -16.49 33.01
CA ALA A 586 -2.44 -17.89 33.30
C ALA A 586 -1.16 -18.56 33.80
N ASP A 587 -1.28 -19.69 34.49
CA ASP A 587 -0.18 -20.51 34.97
C ASP A 587 0.28 -21.54 33.94
N TRP A 588 -0.66 -22.10 33.18
CA TRP A 588 -0.38 -23.15 32.21
C TRP A 588 -1.37 -23.18 31.05
N GLY A 589 -1.00 -23.90 30.00
CA GLY A 589 -1.87 -24.21 28.87
C GLY A 589 -1.22 -25.27 27.96
N MET A 590 -1.76 -25.46 26.75
CA MET A 590 -1.12 -26.34 25.76
C MET A 590 -0.71 -25.57 24.50
N THR A 591 0.57 -25.70 24.14
CA THR A 591 1.18 -25.06 22.97
C THR A 591 2.07 -26.05 22.21
N ILE A 592 2.83 -25.57 21.22
CA ILE A 592 3.85 -26.37 20.52
C ILE A 592 5.25 -26.05 21.06
N ALA A 593 6.16 -27.03 21.06
CA ALA A 593 7.50 -26.89 21.63
C ALA A 593 8.26 -25.65 21.10
N PRO A 594 8.31 -25.36 19.78
CA PRO A 594 9.00 -24.17 19.27
C PRO A 594 8.49 -22.84 19.85
N VAL A 595 7.20 -22.78 20.20
CA VAL A 595 6.58 -21.58 20.77
C VAL A 595 6.89 -21.46 22.27
N ALA A 596 6.96 -22.58 22.99
CA ALA A 596 7.39 -22.57 24.39
C ALA A 596 8.86 -22.18 24.52
N ASP A 597 9.73 -22.77 23.69
CA ASP A 597 11.17 -22.49 23.66
C ASP A 597 11.45 -21.02 23.34
N ALA A 598 10.81 -20.48 22.30
CA ALA A 598 10.94 -19.07 21.93
C ALA A 598 10.45 -18.10 23.02
N ALA A 599 9.53 -18.54 23.87
CA ALA A 599 9.03 -17.76 25.00
C ALA A 599 9.85 -17.97 26.30
N GLY A 600 10.86 -18.85 26.29
CA GLY A 600 11.64 -19.20 27.48
C GLY A 600 10.83 -19.93 28.56
N LEU A 601 9.80 -20.67 28.17
CA LEU A 601 8.87 -21.35 29.08
C LEU A 601 9.21 -22.83 29.24
N GLY A 602 8.81 -23.41 30.37
CA GLY A 602 8.86 -24.85 30.59
C GLY A 602 7.87 -25.58 29.69
N PHE A 603 8.23 -26.78 29.26
CA PHE A 603 7.44 -27.56 28.31
C PHE A 603 7.44 -29.07 28.65
N ILE A 604 6.25 -29.65 28.83
CA ILE A 604 6.07 -31.10 28.97
C ILE A 604 5.51 -31.66 27.66
N PRO A 605 6.29 -32.45 26.89
CA PRO A 605 5.81 -33.03 25.64
C PRO A 605 4.66 -34.01 25.88
N PHE A 606 3.67 -34.00 24.98
CA PHE A 606 2.47 -34.83 25.12
C PHE A 606 2.13 -35.62 23.85
N ALA A 607 2.02 -34.96 22.70
CA ALA A 607 1.60 -35.61 21.47
C ALA A 607 2.19 -34.93 20.23
N GLU A 608 2.44 -35.70 19.17
CA GLU A 608 2.84 -35.16 17.88
C GLU A 608 1.62 -34.82 17.03
N GLU A 609 1.61 -33.61 16.50
CA GLU A 609 0.61 -33.15 15.56
C GLU A 609 1.17 -33.13 14.14
N HIS A 610 0.35 -33.56 13.18
CA HIS A 610 0.69 -33.60 11.78
C HIS A 610 0.28 -32.28 11.10
N TYR A 611 1.25 -31.52 10.61
CA TYR A 611 1.00 -30.36 9.76
C TYR A 611 1.34 -30.72 8.33
N ASP A 612 0.30 -31.03 7.55
CA ASP A 612 0.41 -31.50 6.17
C ASP A 612 -0.35 -30.57 5.22
N PHE A 613 -0.24 -30.81 3.92
CA PHE A 613 -0.88 -29.99 2.90
C PHE A 613 -1.86 -30.82 2.08
N ALA A 614 -3.10 -30.36 1.96
CA ALA A 614 -4.02 -30.84 0.94
C ALA A 614 -3.73 -30.09 -0.37
N LEU A 615 -3.04 -30.75 -1.29
CA LEU A 615 -2.68 -30.23 -2.61
C LEU A 615 -3.85 -30.42 -3.58
N VAL A 616 -4.23 -29.37 -4.30
CA VAL A 616 -5.22 -29.48 -5.38
C VAL A 616 -4.57 -30.17 -6.58
N THR A 617 -4.96 -31.42 -6.87
CA THR A 617 -4.28 -32.28 -7.85
C THR A 617 -4.19 -31.64 -9.24
N ALA A 618 -5.26 -30.96 -9.68
CA ALA A 618 -5.28 -30.26 -10.98
C ALA A 618 -4.26 -29.13 -11.10
N ARG A 619 -3.76 -28.58 -9.97
CA ARG A 619 -2.78 -27.48 -9.92
C ARG A 619 -1.35 -27.98 -9.70
N LYS A 620 -1.14 -29.29 -9.51
CA LYS A 620 0.16 -29.91 -9.18
C LYS A 620 1.28 -29.51 -10.15
N GLN A 621 0.99 -29.43 -11.46
CA GLN A 621 1.98 -29.16 -12.50
C GLN A 621 2.31 -27.66 -12.67
N ARG A 622 1.69 -26.75 -11.90
CA ARG A 622 2.06 -25.32 -11.93
C ARG A 622 3.53 -25.16 -11.48
N PRO A 623 4.33 -24.31 -12.15
CA PRO A 623 5.73 -24.09 -11.78
C PRO A 623 5.93 -23.72 -10.31
N ALA A 624 5.09 -22.83 -9.78
CA ALA A 624 5.19 -22.40 -8.39
C ALA A 624 4.84 -23.51 -7.37
N VAL A 625 3.98 -24.46 -7.76
CA VAL A 625 3.64 -25.63 -6.94
C VAL A 625 4.78 -26.64 -6.94
N GLN A 626 5.40 -26.89 -8.09
CA GLN A 626 6.60 -27.72 -8.16
C GLN A 626 7.74 -27.12 -7.34
N ALA A 627 7.99 -25.81 -7.47
CA ALA A 627 8.97 -25.10 -6.65
C ALA A 627 8.68 -25.22 -5.14
N PHE A 628 7.40 -25.20 -4.73
CA PHE A 628 7.01 -25.46 -3.34
C PHE A 628 7.36 -26.88 -2.88
N LEU A 629 7.04 -27.89 -3.69
CA LEU A 629 7.32 -29.29 -3.37
C LEU A 629 8.82 -29.56 -3.30
N ASP A 630 9.59 -28.99 -4.22
CA ASP A 630 11.05 -29.08 -4.24
C ASP A 630 11.65 -28.40 -3.01
N ALA A 631 11.17 -27.20 -2.66
CA ALA A 631 11.59 -26.50 -1.46
C ALA A 631 11.24 -27.30 -0.19
N LEU A 632 10.03 -27.86 -0.10
CA LEU A 632 9.61 -28.68 1.04
C LEU A 632 10.51 -29.92 1.22
N GLY A 633 10.92 -30.53 0.11
CA GLY A 633 11.84 -31.68 0.09
C GLY A 633 13.33 -31.31 0.25
N SER A 634 13.69 -30.03 0.15
CA SER A 634 15.08 -29.61 0.12
C SER A 634 15.81 -29.82 1.44
N ASN A 635 17.09 -30.17 1.38
CA ASN A 635 17.92 -30.31 2.59
C ASN A 635 17.99 -29.00 3.38
N GLU A 636 17.96 -27.86 2.70
CA GLU A 636 17.97 -26.54 3.31
C GLU A 636 16.70 -26.28 4.13
N ALA A 637 15.50 -26.53 3.55
CA ALA A 637 14.24 -26.30 4.26
C ALA A 637 14.09 -27.29 5.43
N ARG A 638 14.43 -28.56 5.22
CA ARG A 638 14.40 -29.58 6.27
C ARG A 638 15.36 -29.23 7.41
N ALA A 639 16.54 -28.69 7.12
CA ALA A 639 17.47 -28.20 8.15
C ALA A 639 16.92 -26.97 8.88
N ALA A 640 16.32 -26.01 8.18
CA ALA A 640 15.69 -24.84 8.78
C ALA A 640 14.53 -25.22 9.71
N LEU A 641 13.64 -26.12 9.26
CA LEU A 641 12.54 -26.66 10.07
C LEU A 641 13.06 -27.37 11.34
N LYS A 642 14.10 -28.20 11.23
CA LYS A 642 14.72 -28.85 12.40
C LYS A 642 15.31 -27.85 13.39
N ARG A 643 16.03 -26.83 12.91
CA ARG A 643 16.56 -25.75 13.77
C ARG A 643 15.44 -24.99 14.48
N ALA A 644 14.28 -24.86 13.85
CA ALA A 644 13.09 -24.25 14.44
C ALA A 644 12.27 -25.22 15.31
N GLY A 645 12.77 -26.43 15.61
CA GLY A 645 12.11 -27.39 16.49
C GLY A 645 10.97 -28.19 15.85
N PHE A 646 10.84 -28.18 14.52
CA PHE A 646 9.93 -29.05 13.79
C PHE A 646 10.62 -30.34 13.34
N ARG A 647 9.83 -31.41 13.12
CA ARG A 647 10.34 -32.66 12.54
C ARG A 647 9.79 -32.82 11.11
N PRO A 648 10.57 -32.52 10.07
CA PRO A 648 10.16 -32.75 8.68
C PRO A 648 9.75 -34.21 8.46
N ALA A 649 8.74 -34.42 7.61
CA ALA A 649 8.32 -35.75 7.19
C ALA A 649 9.41 -36.51 6.44
#